data_AF-A0A6P0N2F1-F1
#
_entry.id   AF-A0A6P0N2F1-F1
#
_cell.length_a   1.000
_cell.length_b   1.000
_cell.length_c   1.000
_cell.angle_alpha   90.00
_cell.angle_beta   90.00
_cell.angle_gamma   90.00
#
_symmetry.space_group_name_H-M   'P 1'
#
loop_
_entity.id
_entity.type
_entity.pdbx_description
1 polymer ?
#
loop_
_entity_poly.entity_id
_entity_poly.type
_entity_poly.pdbx_seq_one_letter_code
_entity_poly.pdbx_strand_id
1 'polypeptide(L)'
;MVTWDPYLESIRNTYAQWWQVYTLTDVEDRKRKQQQTPRLFDFGLMVETIKSEQPQRDENQEETERLPVLEGLLKYADDHVLLVGRPGSGKSTALVQLLADEGIQGKISVLVELRYYQTSVLELVRNFLKRHGVLLDSTEIERLLFQGQFLLLIDGVNELPSEAARLDLTQFRQDYQKTTPMIFTTRDLGVGGDLGIEKKLQMQPLSGAQMSEFVRKYLPQQGEQMLKQLGDRLREFGQTPLLLMMLCSLFQDKGEVPSNLGLVFRSFTQFYSDKIKADVNVSKQSREFWPELLQQLGFVMTTGDKSKQISVGIPKTKAEEILTDYLLKKAVVNPNVRAKTLLNDLLKYHLIQQSGELIEFRHQLLQEYYTAEYLLKQLPRISDQELQQNYLNYLKWTEPLVLMLQLVDNQDQAKRLVSLGLAVDYQLGARLAGAVKPEFQEDTVGLVARLNVPKSLKVQLLGITQSEKAIPELIKSLNNQNLYVRISAAEALGEIGTESTIDPLIQFLDDPDPSVRISAASALSKIETEARIAPLIKSLHDQDYSVRRMAVSALGEIGTEVAIDRLIKSLDHPDPSVQRMAVSALGEIGTEVAIEPLIKSLSDQDSSVRGRAAEALGKIGTEATIEPLIKSLDDQDSSVRERAAEALGEIGTEVAIDPLIKSLDDPESFVRGRVVSALAEIGTEVAIEPLIKSLNDEDYFVRISATEALGEIGTEVAIDPLIKSLKNPESSVRITAADALGKIGTEVAIDPLRKCVNDDPESSVRTSAAEALKKIEYRSHD
;
A
#
# COMPACT_ATOMS: atom_id res chain seq x y z
N MET A 1 34.41 -19.00 3.36
CA MET A 1 33.03 -18.64 3.75
C MET A 1 32.99 -17.15 3.97
N VAL A 2 32.05 -16.46 3.34
CA VAL A 2 31.82 -15.03 3.59
C VAL A 2 31.17 -14.92 4.97
N THR A 3 31.71 -14.11 5.85
CA THR A 3 31.05 -13.79 7.12
C THR A 3 30.15 -12.60 6.89
N TRP A 4 28.85 -12.76 7.14
CA TRP A 4 27.85 -11.72 6.89
C TRP A 4 27.70 -10.71 8.02
N ASP A 5 28.21 -10.99 9.23
CA ASP A 5 28.08 -10.08 10.38
C ASP A 5 28.62 -8.66 10.10
N PRO A 6 29.81 -8.47 9.49
CA PRO A 6 30.30 -7.12 9.16
C PRO A 6 29.44 -6.40 8.11
N TYR A 7 28.81 -7.16 7.20
CA TYR A 7 27.87 -6.62 6.23
C TYR A 7 26.60 -6.14 6.93
N LEU A 8 26.00 -6.98 7.77
CA LEU A 8 24.80 -6.66 8.51
C LEU A 8 25.02 -5.46 9.45
N GLU A 9 26.19 -5.38 10.10
CA GLU A 9 26.58 -4.22 10.92
C GLU A 9 26.73 -2.95 10.07
N SER A 10 27.33 -3.05 8.87
CA SER A 10 27.42 -1.92 7.94
C SER A 10 26.05 -1.42 7.51
N ILE A 11 25.13 -2.34 7.18
CA ILE A 11 23.75 -2.03 6.82
C ILE A 11 23.04 -1.34 7.99
N ARG A 12 23.08 -1.91 9.20
CA ARG A 12 22.49 -1.30 10.40
C ARG A 12 23.05 0.10 10.64
N ASN A 13 24.36 0.28 10.60
CA ASN A 13 24.95 1.61 10.83
C ASN A 13 24.58 2.63 9.75
N THR A 14 24.41 2.19 8.50
CA THR A 14 24.05 3.07 7.38
C THR A 14 22.57 3.45 7.41
N TYR A 15 21.69 2.50 7.75
CA TYR A 15 20.24 2.64 7.60
C TYR A 15 19.47 2.66 8.94
N ALA A 16 20.13 2.59 10.10
CA ALA A 16 19.47 2.70 11.43
C ALA A 16 18.74 4.02 11.65
N GLN A 17 19.16 5.08 10.95
CA GLN A 17 18.46 6.36 10.90
C GLN A 17 17.86 6.57 9.51
N TRP A 18 17.14 5.56 8.98
CA TRP A 18 16.57 5.58 7.62
C TRP A 18 15.79 6.86 7.32
N TRP A 19 15.13 7.47 8.32
CA TRP A 19 14.40 8.73 8.18
C TRP A 19 15.30 9.95 7.90
N GLN A 20 16.63 9.81 8.03
CA GLN A 20 17.65 10.79 7.67
C GLN A 20 18.39 10.44 6.38
N VAL A 21 18.30 9.20 5.90
CA VAL A 21 19.06 8.73 4.72
C VAL A 21 18.54 9.36 3.42
N TYR A 22 17.30 9.86 3.42
CA TYR A 22 16.64 10.43 2.25
C TYR A 22 15.89 11.74 2.56
N THR A 23 16.55 12.77 3.08
CA THR A 23 15.92 14.10 3.12
C THR A 23 16.32 14.94 1.91
N LEU A 24 15.33 15.46 1.18
CA LEU A 24 15.50 16.43 0.10
C LEU A 24 16.30 17.69 0.49
N THR A 25 16.46 17.91 1.79
CA THR A 25 17.12 19.08 2.37
C THR A 25 18.62 18.91 2.61
N ASP A 26 19.13 17.69 2.60
CA ASP A 26 20.54 17.41 2.89
C ASP A 26 21.47 17.83 1.75
N VAL A 27 22.64 18.35 2.12
CA VAL A 27 23.73 18.75 1.22
C VAL A 27 25.05 18.25 1.77
N GLU A 28 26.02 17.95 0.90
CA GLU A 28 27.29 17.29 1.25
C GLU A 28 28.04 17.97 2.41
N ASP A 29 27.93 19.30 2.53
CA ASP A 29 28.66 20.11 3.54
C ASP A 29 27.84 20.50 4.78
N ARG A 30 26.56 20.11 4.88
CA ARG A 30 25.73 20.34 6.07
C ARG A 30 24.99 19.06 6.42
N LYS A 31 25.57 18.27 7.32
CA LYS A 31 24.76 17.40 8.20
C LYS A 31 23.94 18.32 9.09
N ARG A 32 22.61 18.13 9.14
CA ARG A 32 21.75 18.85 10.09
C ARG A 32 22.43 18.85 11.47
N LYS A 33 22.46 20.00 12.16
CA LYS A 33 22.62 19.97 13.62
C LYS A 33 21.52 19.03 14.13
N GLN A 34 21.90 18.03 14.92
CA GLN A 34 20.99 17.06 15.55
C GLN A 34 19.92 17.78 16.37
N GLN A 35 18.92 18.35 15.72
CA GLN A 35 17.61 18.51 16.32
C GLN A 35 16.96 17.15 16.15
N GLN A 36 16.46 16.60 17.26
CA GLN A 36 15.58 15.45 17.29
C GLN A 36 14.46 15.70 16.30
N THR A 37 14.67 15.29 15.05
CA THR A 37 13.64 15.33 14.03
C THR A 37 12.72 14.18 14.45
N PRO A 38 11.44 14.43 14.74
CA PRO A 38 10.51 13.35 15.07
C PRO A 38 10.58 12.28 13.99
N ARG A 39 10.14 11.05 14.27
CA ARG A 39 9.91 10.04 13.23
C ARG A 39 8.74 10.49 12.34
N LEU A 40 8.95 11.56 11.58
CA LEU A 40 8.01 12.24 10.69
C LEU A 40 7.69 11.39 9.45
N PHE A 41 7.95 10.09 9.46
CA PHE A 41 7.61 9.18 8.38
C PHE A 41 7.11 7.83 8.91
N ASP A 42 6.91 7.72 10.22
CA ASP A 42 6.42 6.53 10.92
C ASP A 42 4.92 6.74 11.21
N PHE A 43 4.08 6.60 10.19
CA PHE A 43 2.64 6.94 10.22
C PHE A 43 1.72 5.77 9.83
N GLY A 44 2.19 4.53 9.94
CA GLY A 44 1.37 3.36 9.57
C GLY A 44 0.91 3.42 8.13
N LEU A 45 1.84 3.66 7.19
CA LEU A 45 1.52 3.61 5.76
C LEU A 45 0.90 2.24 5.44
N MET A 46 -0.14 2.25 4.61
CA MET A 46 -0.90 1.05 4.28
C MET A 46 -0.71 0.66 2.81
N VAL A 47 -0.81 -0.64 2.55
CA VAL A 47 -0.94 -1.24 1.22
C VAL A 47 -2.25 -1.99 1.12
N GLU A 48 -2.72 -2.15 -0.10
CA GLU A 48 -3.89 -2.97 -0.44
C GLU A 48 -3.54 -3.95 -1.55
N THR A 49 -4.07 -5.17 -1.50
CA THR A 49 -3.86 -6.15 -2.57
C THR A 49 -4.62 -5.75 -3.84
N ILE A 50 -3.96 -5.78 -5.00
CA ILE A 50 -4.60 -5.54 -6.29
C ILE A 50 -5.19 -6.86 -6.81
N LYS A 51 -6.50 -6.91 -7.03
CA LYS A 51 -7.16 -8.11 -7.61
C LYS A 51 -6.62 -8.40 -9.02
N SER A 52 -6.40 -9.68 -9.32
CA SER A 52 -6.04 -10.11 -10.66
C SER A 52 -7.24 -9.91 -11.60
N GLU A 53 -7.02 -9.30 -12.78
CA GLU A 53 -8.08 -9.03 -13.77
C GLU A 53 -8.52 -10.30 -14.53
N GLN A 54 -8.04 -11.50 -14.15
CA GLN A 54 -8.45 -12.73 -14.82
C GLN A 54 -9.82 -13.19 -14.29
N PRO A 55 -10.83 -13.38 -15.17
CA PRO A 55 -12.12 -13.91 -14.77
C PRO A 55 -11.97 -15.42 -14.49
N GLN A 56 -11.48 -15.80 -13.31
CA GLN A 56 -11.55 -17.17 -12.84
C GLN A 56 -12.91 -17.43 -12.18
N ARG A 57 -13.45 -18.60 -12.49
CA ARG A 57 -14.80 -19.10 -12.14
C ARG A 57 -14.85 -19.80 -10.77
N ASP A 58 -13.86 -19.61 -9.91
CA ASP A 58 -13.78 -20.30 -8.63
C ASP A 58 -14.25 -19.41 -7.49
N GLU A 59 -15.08 -19.99 -6.61
CA GLU A 59 -15.84 -19.33 -5.54
C GLU A 59 -14.98 -18.79 -4.38
N ASN A 60 -13.65 -18.94 -4.44
CA ASN A 60 -12.70 -18.31 -3.51
C ASN A 60 -12.14 -17.04 -4.15
N GLN A 61 -12.93 -15.95 -4.14
CA GLN A 61 -12.39 -14.62 -4.41
C GLN A 61 -11.35 -14.32 -3.33
N GLU A 62 -10.07 -14.13 -3.70
CA GLU A 62 -9.09 -13.53 -2.79
C GLU A 62 -9.70 -12.20 -2.29
N GLU A 63 -10.00 -12.12 -1.00
CA GLU A 63 -10.49 -10.89 -0.40
C GLU A 63 -9.40 -9.81 -0.53
N THR A 64 -9.84 -8.58 -0.77
CA THR A 64 -8.91 -7.46 -0.80
C THR A 64 -8.42 -7.22 0.61
N GLU A 65 -7.12 -7.37 0.82
CA GLU A 65 -6.49 -7.22 2.12
C GLU A 65 -5.81 -5.86 2.21
N ARG A 66 -6.03 -5.17 3.33
CA ARG A 66 -5.40 -3.89 3.64
C ARG A 66 -4.48 -4.07 4.85
N LEU A 67 -3.18 -3.87 4.64
CA LEU A 67 -2.14 -4.18 5.63
C LEU A 67 -1.18 -3.00 5.80
N PRO A 68 -0.51 -2.84 6.95
CA PRO A 68 0.67 -2.01 7.06
C PRO A 68 1.70 -2.39 5.97
N VAL A 69 2.37 -1.41 5.38
CA VAL A 69 3.28 -1.63 4.23
C VAL A 69 4.31 -2.73 4.52
N LEU A 70 4.99 -2.67 5.67
CA LEU A 70 6.02 -3.64 6.02
C LEU A 70 5.41 -5.04 6.20
N GLU A 71 4.30 -5.15 6.91
CA GLU A 71 3.60 -6.42 7.11
C GLU A 71 3.16 -7.04 5.79
N GLY A 72 2.55 -6.27 4.90
CA GLY A 72 2.14 -6.76 3.57
C GLY A 72 3.32 -7.19 2.72
N LEU A 73 4.44 -6.46 2.74
CA LEU A 73 5.65 -6.85 2.03
C LEU A 73 6.27 -8.13 2.59
N LEU A 74 6.29 -8.28 3.92
CA LEU A 74 6.80 -9.48 4.61
C LEU A 74 5.92 -10.70 4.34
N LYS A 75 4.59 -10.53 4.45
CA LYS A 75 3.60 -11.60 4.26
C LYS A 75 3.71 -12.29 2.90
N TYR A 76 3.99 -11.52 1.85
CA TYR A 76 4.02 -12.03 0.47
C TYR A 76 5.42 -12.11 -0.13
N ALA A 77 6.48 -11.88 0.65
CA ALA A 77 7.85 -11.79 0.14
C ALA A 77 8.28 -13.03 -0.66
N ASP A 78 7.84 -14.21 -0.25
CA ASP A 78 8.20 -15.49 -0.88
C ASP A 78 7.57 -15.68 -2.28
N ASP A 79 6.47 -15.00 -2.59
CA ASP A 79 5.79 -15.06 -3.90
C ASP A 79 6.30 -14.03 -4.92
N HIS A 80 7.32 -13.25 -4.53
CA HIS A 80 7.70 -11.98 -5.14
C HIS A 80 6.57 -10.94 -5.08
N VAL A 81 6.93 -9.71 -4.75
CA VAL A 81 5.94 -8.64 -4.58
C VAL A 81 6.26 -7.48 -5.49
N LEU A 82 5.23 -6.94 -6.16
CA LEU A 82 5.34 -5.64 -6.83
C LEU A 82 4.60 -4.58 -6.02
N LEU A 83 5.35 -3.68 -5.40
CA LEU A 83 4.84 -2.52 -4.69
C LEU A 83 4.64 -1.33 -5.64
N VAL A 84 3.38 -1.01 -5.90
CA VAL A 84 2.95 0.07 -6.79
C VAL A 84 2.59 1.29 -5.96
N GLY A 85 2.97 2.50 -6.41
CA GLY A 85 2.62 3.71 -5.65
C GLY A 85 3.04 5.00 -6.30
N ARG A 86 2.33 6.08 -5.98
CA ARG A 86 2.60 7.42 -6.52
C ARG A 86 4.01 7.92 -6.15
N PRO A 87 4.57 8.88 -6.90
CA PRO A 87 5.84 9.52 -6.53
C PRO A 87 5.77 10.13 -5.12
N GLY A 88 6.79 9.89 -4.29
CA GLY A 88 6.82 10.38 -2.92
C GLY A 88 5.97 9.59 -1.91
N SER A 89 5.31 8.49 -2.31
CA SER A 89 4.48 7.67 -1.41
C SER A 89 5.26 6.91 -0.34
N GLY A 90 6.60 6.78 -0.46
CA GLY A 90 7.45 6.07 0.51
C GLY A 90 7.90 4.66 0.09
N LYS A 91 7.77 4.27 -1.18
CA LYS A 91 8.19 2.94 -1.67
C LYS A 91 9.66 2.60 -1.36
N SER A 92 10.59 3.47 -1.80
CA SER A 92 12.02 3.30 -1.53
C SER A 92 12.31 3.29 -0.02
N THR A 93 11.57 4.10 0.75
CA THR A 93 11.66 4.14 2.21
C THR A 93 11.24 2.81 2.83
N ALA A 94 10.17 2.18 2.34
CA ALA A 94 9.73 0.85 2.80
C ALA A 94 10.79 -0.22 2.52
N LEU A 95 11.43 -0.20 1.34
CA LEU A 95 12.55 -1.11 1.06
C LEU A 95 13.74 -0.88 2.00
N VAL A 96 14.10 0.38 2.28
CA VAL A 96 15.19 0.71 3.21
C VAL A 96 14.85 0.28 4.64
N GLN A 97 13.59 0.39 5.06
CA GLN A 97 13.14 -0.12 6.36
C GLN A 97 13.28 -1.64 6.44
N LEU A 98 12.82 -2.37 5.42
CA LEU A 98 13.03 -3.83 5.33
C LEU A 98 14.50 -4.24 5.29
N LEU A 99 15.35 -3.41 4.68
CA LEU A 99 16.80 -3.63 4.67
C LEU A 99 17.42 -3.46 6.06
N ALA A 100 16.90 -2.53 6.86
CA ALA A 100 17.39 -2.24 8.21
C ALA A 100 16.86 -3.23 9.27
N ASP A 101 15.69 -3.84 9.04
CA ASP A 101 15.11 -4.86 9.90
C ASP A 101 15.81 -6.22 9.69
N GLU A 102 16.14 -6.90 10.78
CA GLU A 102 16.92 -8.16 10.75
C GLU A 102 16.08 -9.35 10.30
N GLY A 103 15.82 -9.42 8.99
CA GLY A 103 15.65 -10.68 8.28
C GLY A 103 14.22 -11.17 8.12
N ILE A 104 13.77 -11.15 6.88
CA ILE A 104 12.84 -12.18 6.41
C ILE A 104 13.59 -13.51 6.47
N GLN A 105 13.20 -14.40 7.40
CA GLN A 105 13.47 -15.85 7.34
C GLN A 105 14.94 -16.26 7.11
N GLY A 106 15.93 -15.56 7.68
CA GLY A 106 17.34 -15.95 7.57
C GLY A 106 18.02 -15.70 6.21
N LYS A 107 17.41 -14.89 5.32
CA LYS A 107 17.99 -14.47 4.03
C LYS A 107 18.79 -13.16 4.17
N ILE A 108 19.80 -12.96 3.31
CA ILE A 108 20.60 -11.73 3.25
C ILE A 108 19.92 -10.72 2.32
N SER A 109 19.39 -9.64 2.89
CA SER A 109 18.76 -8.56 2.12
C SER A 109 19.80 -7.76 1.32
N VAL A 110 19.53 -7.52 0.03
CA VAL A 110 20.35 -6.71 -0.88
C VAL A 110 19.46 -5.69 -1.59
N LEU A 111 19.78 -4.40 -1.47
CA LEU A 111 19.07 -3.34 -2.18
C LEU A 111 19.67 -3.13 -3.57
N VAL A 112 18.82 -3.20 -4.60
CA VAL A 112 19.16 -3.08 -6.01
C VAL A 112 18.41 -1.87 -6.59
N GLU A 113 19.09 -0.73 -6.64
CA GLU A 113 18.51 0.51 -7.17
C GLU A 113 18.69 0.57 -8.70
N LEU A 114 17.61 0.29 -9.43
CA LEU A 114 17.63 0.18 -10.90
C LEU A 114 17.98 1.49 -11.61
N ARG A 115 17.81 2.62 -10.91
CA ARG A 115 18.23 3.93 -11.38
C ARG A 115 19.73 4.06 -11.63
N TYR A 116 20.55 3.20 -11.02
CA TYR A 116 22.00 3.14 -11.23
C TYR A 116 22.43 2.13 -12.29
N TYR A 117 21.49 1.55 -13.04
CA TYR A 117 21.78 0.55 -14.06
C TYR A 117 22.74 1.10 -15.13
N GLN A 118 23.84 0.38 -15.37
CA GLN A 118 24.80 0.67 -16.43
C GLN A 118 25.00 -0.52 -17.38
N THR A 119 25.25 -1.69 -16.81
CA THR A 119 25.64 -2.90 -17.56
C THR A 119 24.69 -4.06 -17.36
N SER A 120 24.45 -4.48 -16.11
CA SER A 120 23.51 -5.55 -15.76
C SER A 120 22.98 -5.42 -14.33
N VAL A 121 21.86 -6.09 -14.05
CA VAL A 121 21.29 -6.21 -12.69
C VAL A 121 22.27 -6.90 -11.74
N LEU A 122 22.98 -7.92 -12.21
CA LEU A 122 23.99 -8.64 -11.42
C LEU A 122 25.12 -7.71 -10.95
N GLU A 123 25.54 -6.75 -11.78
CA GLU A 123 26.56 -5.78 -11.40
C GLU A 123 26.04 -4.77 -10.36
N LEU A 124 24.74 -4.47 -10.35
CA LEU A 124 24.14 -3.66 -9.28
C LEU A 124 24.19 -4.38 -7.93
N VAL A 125 23.83 -5.67 -7.90
CA VAL A 125 23.96 -6.53 -6.70
C VAL A 125 25.40 -6.51 -6.19
N ARG A 126 26.36 -6.72 -7.09
CA ARG A 126 27.79 -6.70 -6.76
C ARG A 126 28.23 -5.36 -6.20
N ASN A 127 27.83 -4.26 -6.82
CA ASN A 127 28.19 -2.92 -6.39
C ASN A 127 27.63 -2.59 -5.01
N PHE A 128 26.41 -3.02 -4.71
CA PHE A 128 25.82 -2.85 -3.38
C PHE A 128 26.62 -3.58 -2.30
N LEU A 129 26.88 -4.88 -2.52
CA LEU A 129 27.69 -5.70 -1.61
C LEU A 129 29.08 -5.09 -1.38
N LYS A 130 29.74 -4.64 -2.46
CA LYS A 130 31.06 -4.00 -2.40
C LYS A 130 31.07 -2.72 -1.58
N ARG A 131 30.03 -1.88 -1.67
CA ARG A 131 29.91 -0.65 -0.87
C ARG A 131 29.82 -0.95 0.63
N HIS A 132 29.29 -2.12 0.99
CA HIS A 132 29.16 -2.60 2.37
C HIS A 132 30.25 -3.61 2.76
N GLY A 133 31.40 -3.58 2.10
CA GLY A 133 32.60 -4.32 2.51
C GLY A 133 32.65 -5.79 2.08
N VAL A 134 31.69 -6.25 1.26
CA VAL A 134 31.64 -7.63 0.73
C VAL A 134 32.10 -7.66 -0.72
N LEU A 135 33.25 -8.28 -0.97
CA LEU A 135 33.80 -8.41 -2.32
C LEU A 135 33.57 -9.83 -2.86
N LEU A 136 32.60 -9.96 -3.77
CA LEU A 136 32.31 -11.20 -4.48
C LEU A 136 32.49 -11.01 -5.99
N ASP A 137 32.85 -12.09 -6.68
CA ASP A 137 32.75 -12.15 -8.13
C ASP A 137 31.34 -12.53 -8.61
N SER A 138 31.10 -12.40 -9.91
CA SER A 138 29.80 -12.68 -10.51
C SER A 138 29.36 -14.13 -10.27
N THR A 139 30.28 -15.10 -10.36
CA THR A 139 29.98 -16.53 -10.20
C THR A 139 29.54 -16.84 -8.76
N GLU A 140 30.19 -16.23 -7.78
CA GLU A 140 29.84 -16.38 -6.37
C GLU A 140 28.45 -15.79 -6.07
N ILE A 141 28.13 -14.63 -6.64
CA ILE A 141 26.82 -14.00 -6.49
C ILE A 141 25.73 -14.86 -7.13
N GLU A 142 25.94 -15.33 -8.36
CA GLU A 142 25.01 -16.23 -9.04
C GLU A 142 24.76 -17.51 -8.25
N ARG A 143 25.81 -18.10 -7.65
CA ARG A 143 25.67 -19.27 -6.78
C ARG A 143 24.78 -18.98 -5.56
N LEU A 144 24.97 -17.84 -4.91
CA LEU A 144 24.17 -17.44 -3.74
C LEU A 144 22.70 -17.17 -4.10
N LEU A 145 22.45 -16.59 -5.29
CA LEU A 145 21.10 -16.43 -5.84
C LEU A 145 20.43 -17.79 -6.11
N PHE A 146 21.15 -18.74 -6.73
CA PHE A 146 20.64 -20.09 -6.95
C PHE A 146 20.39 -20.85 -5.64
N GLN A 147 21.17 -20.57 -4.59
CA GLN A 147 20.99 -21.16 -3.26
C GLN A 147 19.90 -20.48 -2.42
N GLY A 148 19.23 -19.45 -2.95
CA GLY A 148 18.17 -18.73 -2.23
C GLY A 148 18.65 -17.98 -0.98
N GLN A 149 19.95 -17.65 -0.93
CA GLN A 149 20.56 -16.98 0.24
C GLN A 149 20.23 -15.49 0.30
N PHE A 150 19.71 -14.91 -0.78
CA PHE A 150 19.38 -13.49 -0.86
C PHE A 150 17.89 -13.23 -0.80
N LEU A 151 17.55 -12.04 -0.28
CA LEU A 151 16.30 -11.35 -0.57
C LEU A 151 16.66 -10.09 -1.36
N LEU A 152 16.14 -9.96 -2.58
CA LEU A 152 16.44 -8.78 -3.40
C LEU A 152 15.34 -7.73 -3.26
N LEU A 153 15.73 -6.53 -2.85
CA LEU A 153 14.88 -5.36 -2.76
C LEU A 153 15.17 -4.48 -3.98
N ILE A 154 14.35 -4.58 -5.03
CA ILE A 154 14.60 -4.01 -6.35
C ILE A 154 13.78 -2.71 -6.51
N ASP A 155 14.46 -1.56 -6.45
CA ASP A 155 13.81 -0.25 -6.46
C ASP A 155 13.78 0.37 -7.87
N GLY A 156 12.59 0.77 -8.32
CA GLY A 156 12.40 1.66 -9.46
C GLY A 156 12.35 0.98 -10.83
N VAL A 157 11.44 0.02 -11.04
CA VAL A 157 11.27 -0.64 -12.36
C VAL A 157 10.98 0.38 -13.48
N ASN A 158 10.23 1.43 -13.16
CA ASN A 158 9.94 2.55 -14.06
C ASN A 158 11.14 3.48 -14.33
N GLU A 159 12.26 3.30 -13.63
CA GLU A 159 13.47 4.13 -13.71
C GLU A 159 14.56 3.51 -14.61
N LEU A 160 14.29 2.34 -15.19
CA LEU A 160 15.23 1.67 -16.09
C LEU A 160 15.51 2.52 -17.35
N PRO A 161 16.79 2.67 -17.72
CA PRO A 161 17.20 3.61 -18.76
C PRO A 161 16.87 3.14 -20.17
N SER A 162 16.61 1.84 -20.39
CA SER A 162 16.37 1.31 -21.73
C SER A 162 15.58 0.00 -21.78
N GLU A 163 15.07 -0.33 -22.98
CA GLU A 163 14.46 -1.64 -23.27
C GLU A 163 15.45 -2.79 -23.08
N ALA A 164 16.74 -2.58 -23.38
CA ALA A 164 17.77 -3.59 -23.12
C ALA A 164 17.92 -3.85 -21.60
N ALA A 165 17.87 -2.79 -20.79
CA ALA A 165 17.91 -2.90 -19.33
C ALA A 165 16.65 -3.59 -18.78
N ARG A 166 15.48 -3.37 -19.39
CA ARG A 166 14.24 -4.11 -19.07
C ARG A 166 14.34 -5.58 -19.42
N LEU A 167 14.90 -5.91 -20.59
CA LEU A 167 15.13 -7.30 -20.99
C LEU A 167 16.10 -8.01 -20.04
N ASP A 168 17.19 -7.34 -19.65
CA ASP A 168 18.13 -7.86 -18.66
C ASP A 168 17.47 -8.10 -17.30
N LEU A 169 16.68 -7.16 -16.78
CA LEU A 169 15.92 -7.37 -15.54
C LEU A 169 14.91 -8.52 -15.65
N THR A 170 14.22 -8.60 -16.78
CA THR A 170 13.24 -9.68 -17.04
C THR A 170 13.93 -11.04 -17.06
N GLN A 171 15.08 -11.15 -17.74
CA GLN A 171 15.87 -12.37 -17.80
C GLN A 171 16.42 -12.73 -16.42
N PHE A 172 17.03 -11.76 -15.71
CA PHE A 172 17.53 -11.95 -14.35
C PHE A 172 16.44 -12.48 -13.40
N ARG A 173 15.22 -11.95 -13.47
CA ARG A 173 14.09 -12.48 -12.70
C ARG A 173 13.76 -13.91 -13.11
N GLN A 174 13.64 -14.20 -14.40
CA GLN A 174 13.32 -15.55 -14.88
C GLN A 174 14.32 -16.60 -14.43
N ASP A 175 15.60 -16.24 -14.37
CA ASP A 175 16.69 -17.13 -13.97
C ASP A 175 16.65 -17.48 -12.48
N TYR A 176 16.23 -16.55 -11.60
CA TYR A 176 16.34 -16.70 -10.14
C TYR A 176 15.01 -16.70 -9.37
N GLN A 177 13.87 -16.44 -10.02
CA GLN A 177 12.57 -16.33 -9.32
C GLN A 177 12.19 -17.60 -8.53
N LYS A 178 12.64 -18.78 -8.93
CA LYS A 178 12.30 -20.02 -8.21
C LYS A 178 12.99 -20.18 -6.86
N THR A 179 14.07 -19.44 -6.60
CA THR A 179 14.94 -19.65 -5.44
C THR A 179 15.14 -18.38 -4.62
N THR A 180 15.22 -17.23 -5.27
CA THR A 180 15.48 -15.94 -4.61
C THR A 180 14.20 -15.10 -4.60
N PRO A 181 13.60 -14.84 -3.42
CA PRO A 181 12.49 -13.90 -3.32
C PRO A 181 12.93 -12.49 -3.73
N MET A 182 12.01 -11.74 -4.33
CA MET A 182 12.29 -10.41 -4.87
C MET A 182 11.11 -9.48 -4.63
N ILE A 183 11.37 -8.31 -4.05
CA ILE A 183 10.38 -7.25 -3.85
C ILE A 183 10.73 -6.11 -4.80
N PHE A 184 9.80 -5.74 -5.66
CA PHE A 184 9.97 -4.71 -6.68
C PHE A 184 9.17 -3.45 -6.34
N THR A 185 9.63 -2.28 -6.75
CA THR A 185 8.82 -1.05 -6.70
C THR A 185 8.59 -0.47 -8.09
N THR A 186 7.41 0.11 -8.31
CA THR A 186 7.10 0.88 -9.52
C THR A 186 6.15 2.03 -9.22
N ARG A 187 6.14 3.04 -10.09
CA ARG A 187 5.16 4.14 -10.06
C ARG A 187 3.81 3.73 -10.62
N ASP A 188 3.80 3.06 -11.76
CA ASP A 188 2.61 2.67 -12.50
C ASP A 188 2.73 1.24 -13.04
N LEU A 189 1.57 0.67 -13.38
CA LEU A 189 1.41 -0.62 -14.04
C LEU A 189 1.14 -0.37 -15.53
N GLY A 190 2.11 0.19 -16.24
CA GLY A 190 2.04 0.26 -17.71
C GLY A 190 2.07 -1.15 -18.34
N VAL A 191 1.71 -1.26 -19.63
CA VAL A 191 1.77 -2.54 -20.36
C VAL A 191 3.19 -3.13 -20.30
N GLY A 192 3.32 -4.31 -19.70
CA GLY A 192 4.61 -5.00 -19.49
C GLY A 192 5.47 -4.43 -18.35
N GLY A 193 4.96 -3.45 -17.59
CA GLY A 193 5.65 -2.81 -16.47
C GLY A 193 5.57 -3.58 -15.15
N ASP A 194 4.80 -4.67 -15.10
CA ASP A 194 4.61 -5.50 -13.91
C ASP A 194 5.51 -6.74 -13.87
N LEU A 195 6.33 -6.95 -14.90
CA LEU A 195 7.25 -8.07 -15.06
C LEU A 195 6.57 -9.45 -14.95
N GLY A 196 5.25 -9.53 -15.11
CA GLY A 196 4.47 -10.75 -14.86
C GLY A 196 4.47 -11.21 -13.40
N ILE A 197 4.59 -10.27 -12.45
CA ILE A 197 4.47 -10.54 -11.01
C ILE A 197 2.99 -10.62 -10.65
N GLU A 198 2.57 -11.74 -10.08
CA GLU A 198 1.17 -12.00 -9.72
C GLU A 198 0.76 -11.19 -8.49
N LYS A 199 1.58 -11.20 -7.44
CA LYS A 199 1.26 -10.50 -6.18
C LYS A 199 1.63 -9.02 -6.25
N LYS A 200 0.61 -8.17 -6.25
CA LYS A 200 0.74 -6.72 -6.37
C LYS A 200 0.13 -6.02 -5.15
N LEU A 201 0.89 -5.11 -4.57
CA LEU A 201 0.49 -4.29 -3.44
C LEU A 201 0.44 -2.82 -3.86
N GLN A 202 -0.71 -2.18 -3.70
CA GLN A 202 -0.90 -0.77 -3.99
C GLN A 202 -0.69 0.05 -2.71
N MET A 203 0.31 0.93 -2.70
CA MET A 203 0.47 1.97 -1.68
C MET A 203 -0.78 2.85 -1.65
N GLN A 204 -1.40 2.93 -0.48
CA GLN A 204 -2.55 3.78 -0.25
C GLN A 204 -2.10 5.24 -0.01
N PRO A 205 -2.88 6.23 -0.49
CA PRO A 205 -2.67 7.63 -0.09
C PRO A 205 -2.75 7.78 1.44
N LEU A 206 -2.07 8.79 1.99
CA LEU A 206 -2.27 9.16 3.39
C LEU A 206 -3.74 9.50 3.63
N SER A 207 -4.32 8.92 4.68
CA SER A 207 -5.67 9.28 5.12
C SER A 207 -5.71 10.67 5.75
N GLY A 208 -6.87 11.30 5.78
CA GLY A 208 -7.09 12.58 6.48
C GLY A 208 -6.56 12.58 7.93
N ALA A 209 -6.72 11.47 8.65
CA ALA A 209 -6.19 11.30 10.00
C ALA A 209 -4.65 11.28 10.02
N GLN A 210 -4.02 10.50 9.15
CA GLN A 210 -2.56 10.45 9.01
C GLN A 210 -1.98 11.80 8.59
N MET A 211 -2.63 12.49 7.65
CA MET A 211 -2.23 13.83 7.21
C MET A 211 -2.33 14.84 8.36
N SER A 212 -3.42 14.80 9.13
CA SER A 212 -3.62 15.71 10.27
C SER A 212 -2.61 15.45 11.39
N GLU A 213 -2.36 14.18 11.72
CA GLU A 213 -1.35 13.78 12.70
C GLU A 213 0.04 14.25 12.26
N PHE A 214 0.42 14.05 10.99
CA PHE A 214 1.67 14.55 10.43
C PHE A 214 1.77 16.06 10.62
N VAL A 215 0.76 16.82 10.22
CA VAL A 215 0.76 18.29 10.30
C VAL A 215 0.92 18.74 11.76
N ARG A 216 0.23 18.10 12.71
CA ARG A 216 0.36 18.40 14.15
C ARG A 216 1.75 18.10 14.70
N LYS A 217 2.34 16.96 14.31
CA LYS A 217 3.71 16.59 14.72
C LYS A 217 4.76 17.51 14.11
N TYR A 218 4.58 17.89 12.84
CA TYR A 218 5.51 18.77 12.12
C TYR A 218 5.39 20.23 12.59
N LEU A 219 4.17 20.72 12.82
CA LEU A 219 3.85 22.09 13.22
C LEU A 219 3.07 22.15 14.54
N PRO A 220 3.69 21.84 15.70
CA PRO A 220 2.96 21.75 16.97
C PRO A 220 2.22 23.04 17.38
N GLN A 221 2.66 24.21 16.92
CA GLN A 221 2.07 25.50 17.27
C GLN A 221 1.09 26.07 16.23
N GLN A 222 1.17 25.60 14.97
CA GLN A 222 0.46 26.22 13.84
C GLN A 222 -0.31 25.21 12.98
N GLY A 223 -0.20 23.91 13.27
CA GLY A 223 -0.78 22.84 12.46
C GLY A 223 -2.29 22.94 12.30
N GLU A 224 -3.01 23.28 13.37
CA GLU A 224 -4.48 23.47 13.31
C GLU A 224 -4.89 24.61 12.37
N GLN A 225 -4.10 25.69 12.30
CA GLN A 225 -4.37 26.78 11.37
C GLN A 225 -4.16 26.32 9.92
N MET A 226 -3.12 25.54 9.65
CA MET A 226 -2.86 24.97 8.33
C MET A 226 -3.97 24.02 7.90
N LEU A 227 -4.39 23.10 8.79
CA LEU A 227 -5.48 22.15 8.53
C LEU A 227 -6.79 22.89 8.23
N LYS A 228 -7.09 23.94 8.99
CA LYS A 228 -8.26 24.79 8.74
C LYS A 228 -8.19 25.54 7.40
N GLN A 229 -7.00 26.01 6.99
CA GLN A 229 -6.84 26.69 5.70
C GLN A 229 -6.95 25.72 4.53
N LEU A 230 -6.43 24.50 4.68
CA LEU A 230 -6.51 23.46 3.66
C LEU A 230 -7.93 22.92 3.52
N GLY A 231 -8.64 22.65 4.63
CA GLY A 231 -9.95 22.03 4.61
C GLY A 231 -9.96 20.79 3.71
N ASP A 232 -10.95 20.69 2.83
CA ASP A 232 -11.12 19.59 1.86
C ASP A 232 -9.94 19.45 0.88
N ARG A 233 -9.16 20.53 0.67
CA ARG A 233 -8.01 20.53 -0.23
C ARG A 233 -6.79 19.84 0.37
N LEU A 234 -6.82 19.43 1.65
CA LEU A 234 -5.75 18.65 2.26
C LEU A 234 -5.45 17.39 1.45
N ARG A 235 -6.49 16.74 0.91
CA ARG A 235 -6.34 15.57 0.04
C ARG A 235 -5.73 15.92 -1.32
N GLU A 236 -5.99 17.09 -1.88
CA GLU A 236 -5.40 17.51 -3.17
C GLU A 236 -3.86 17.60 -3.05
N PHE A 237 -3.35 18.08 -1.92
CA PHE A 237 -1.93 18.40 -1.75
C PHE A 237 -1.14 17.43 -0.87
N GLY A 238 -1.77 16.77 0.10
CA GLY A 238 -1.11 16.09 1.21
C GLY A 238 -1.01 14.57 1.09
N GLN A 239 -1.53 13.97 0.02
CA GLN A 239 -1.65 12.51 -0.14
C GLN A 239 -0.35 11.72 -0.05
N THR A 240 0.81 12.38 -0.17
CA THR A 240 2.12 11.74 -0.01
C THR A 240 2.94 12.44 1.08
N PRO A 241 3.72 11.69 1.87
CA PRO A 241 4.54 12.26 2.94
C PRO A 241 5.46 13.40 2.46
N LEU A 242 5.98 13.27 1.24
CA LEU A 242 6.83 14.29 0.63
C LEU A 242 6.09 15.62 0.42
N LEU A 243 4.92 15.59 -0.22
CA LEU A 243 4.17 16.82 -0.48
C LEU A 243 3.71 17.47 0.82
N LEU A 244 3.28 16.67 1.79
CA LEU A 244 2.87 17.16 3.09
C LEU A 244 4.02 17.84 3.84
N MET A 245 5.23 17.29 3.77
CA MET A 245 6.45 17.91 4.30
C MET A 245 6.74 19.26 3.62
N MET A 246 6.61 19.36 2.30
CA MET A 246 6.80 20.63 1.57
C MET A 246 5.78 21.68 1.99
N LEU A 247 4.50 21.31 2.10
CA LEU A 247 3.43 22.20 2.55
C LEU A 247 3.68 22.70 3.97
N CYS A 248 4.02 21.81 4.90
CA CYS A 248 4.31 22.18 6.28
C CYS A 248 5.48 23.15 6.36
N SER A 249 6.54 22.90 5.57
CA SER A 249 7.73 23.78 5.51
C SER A 249 7.37 25.19 5.03
N LEU A 250 6.52 25.28 3.99
CA LEU A 250 6.07 26.56 3.45
C LEU A 250 5.14 27.31 4.40
N PHE A 251 4.21 26.59 5.02
CA PHE A 251 3.28 27.16 5.98
C PHE A 251 4.02 27.68 7.22
N GLN A 252 5.04 26.97 7.70
CA GLN A 252 5.88 27.43 8.81
C GLN A 252 6.57 28.77 8.54
N ASP A 253 6.95 29.04 7.28
CA ASP A 253 7.64 30.28 6.87
C ASP A 253 6.66 31.43 6.62
N LYS A 254 5.53 31.16 5.94
CA LYS A 254 4.64 32.21 5.42
C LYS A 254 3.25 32.27 6.06
N GLY A 255 2.81 31.23 6.76
CA GLY A 255 1.45 31.10 7.29
C GLY A 255 0.37 30.96 6.20
N GLU A 256 0.75 30.67 4.96
CA GLU A 256 -0.15 30.55 3.81
C GLU A 256 0.13 29.26 3.03
N VAL A 257 -0.93 28.59 2.60
CA VAL A 257 -0.85 27.43 1.72
C VAL A 257 -1.05 27.82 0.25
N PRO A 258 -0.16 27.42 -0.66
CA PRO A 258 -0.33 27.68 -2.10
C PRO A 258 -1.64 27.13 -2.68
N SER A 259 -2.13 27.73 -3.76
CA SER A 259 -3.44 27.39 -4.33
C SER A 259 -3.44 26.14 -5.24
N ASN A 260 -2.28 25.69 -5.71
CA ASN A 260 -2.13 24.47 -6.50
C ASN A 260 -0.71 23.87 -6.36
N LEU A 261 -0.53 22.63 -6.82
CA LEU A 261 0.70 21.85 -6.61
C LEU A 261 1.91 22.48 -7.33
N GLY A 262 1.71 23.03 -8.53
CA GLY A 262 2.73 23.78 -9.25
C GLY A 262 3.27 24.95 -8.41
N LEU A 263 2.39 25.70 -7.75
CA LEU A 263 2.77 26.77 -6.83
C LEU A 263 3.41 26.27 -5.54
N VAL A 264 3.07 25.07 -5.06
CA VAL A 264 3.77 24.41 -3.95
C VAL A 264 5.23 24.17 -4.33
N PHE A 265 5.51 23.55 -5.48
CA PHE A 265 6.88 23.34 -5.94
C PHE A 265 7.63 24.66 -6.19
N ARG A 266 6.98 25.64 -6.81
CA ARG A 266 7.59 26.96 -7.05
C ARG A 266 7.93 27.69 -5.76
N SER A 267 7.01 27.72 -4.82
CA SER A 267 7.25 28.35 -3.51
C SER A 267 8.30 27.60 -2.71
N PHE A 268 8.27 26.26 -2.73
CA PHE A 268 9.22 25.42 -1.98
C PHE A 268 10.64 25.57 -2.51
N THR A 269 10.84 25.57 -3.82
CA THR A 269 12.17 25.75 -4.42
C THR A 269 12.74 27.15 -4.17
N GLN A 270 11.90 28.19 -4.13
CA GLN A 270 12.29 29.53 -3.68
C GLN A 270 12.67 29.54 -2.19
N PHE A 271 11.80 29.01 -1.32
CA PHE A 271 12.07 28.88 0.12
C PHE A 271 13.37 28.12 0.39
N TYR A 272 13.61 27.03 -0.34
CA TYR A 272 14.82 26.23 -0.27
C TYR A 272 16.07 27.07 -0.57
N SER A 273 16.05 27.82 -1.68
CA SER A 273 17.16 28.69 -2.07
C SER A 273 17.37 29.83 -1.05
N ASP A 274 16.30 30.51 -0.66
CA ASP A 274 16.38 31.78 0.06
C ASP A 274 16.57 31.61 1.58
N LYS A 275 16.10 30.50 2.15
CA LYS A 275 16.16 30.22 3.59
C LYS A 275 17.08 29.07 3.92
N ILE A 276 16.85 27.89 3.34
CA ILE A 276 17.63 26.68 3.68
C ILE A 276 19.09 26.85 3.22
N LYS A 277 19.30 27.47 2.07
CA LYS A 277 20.63 27.72 1.49
C LYS A 277 21.11 29.17 1.63
N ALA A 278 20.47 29.95 2.51
CA ALA A 278 20.76 31.38 2.70
C ALA A 278 22.25 31.65 2.98
N ASP A 279 22.90 30.79 3.77
CA ASP A 279 24.27 30.95 4.26
C ASP A 279 25.33 30.24 3.41
N VAL A 280 24.93 29.59 2.31
CA VAL A 280 25.87 28.96 1.39
C VAL A 280 26.74 30.02 0.71
N ASN A 281 28.06 29.84 0.79
CA ASN A 281 29.05 30.77 0.25
C ASN A 281 29.21 30.63 -1.28
N VAL A 282 28.25 31.19 -2.02
CA VAL A 282 28.26 31.29 -3.49
C VAL A 282 28.00 32.72 -3.92
N SER A 283 28.44 33.09 -5.13
CA SER A 283 28.19 34.44 -5.65
C SER A 283 26.70 34.71 -5.87
N LYS A 284 26.25 35.96 -5.66
CA LYS A 284 24.86 36.36 -5.95
C LYS A 284 24.45 36.02 -7.40
N GLN A 285 25.37 36.25 -8.34
CA GLN A 285 25.18 35.92 -9.75
C GLN A 285 25.07 34.42 -10.00
N SER A 286 25.65 33.54 -9.16
CA SER A 286 25.46 32.09 -9.23
C SER A 286 24.02 31.72 -8.89
N ARG A 287 23.50 32.25 -7.77
CA ARG A 287 22.11 32.02 -7.34
C ARG A 287 21.08 32.48 -8.37
N GLU A 288 21.34 33.60 -9.05
CA GLU A 288 20.47 34.12 -10.11
C GLU A 288 20.33 33.18 -11.31
N PHE A 289 21.31 32.30 -11.58
CA PHE A 289 21.23 31.32 -12.67
C PHE A 289 20.63 29.97 -12.26
N TRP A 290 20.64 29.62 -10.97
CA TRP A 290 20.25 28.27 -10.52
C TRP A 290 18.89 27.81 -11.06
N PRO A 291 17.80 28.61 -10.99
CA PRO A 291 16.50 28.16 -11.49
C PRO A 291 16.54 27.79 -12.98
N GLU A 292 17.14 28.63 -13.83
CA GLU A 292 17.20 28.37 -15.27
C GLU A 292 18.12 27.20 -15.63
N LEU A 293 19.23 27.01 -14.91
CA LEU A 293 20.11 25.87 -15.14
C LEU A 293 19.42 24.56 -14.77
N LEU A 294 18.72 24.52 -13.63
CA LEU A 294 17.92 23.36 -13.23
C LEU A 294 16.78 23.08 -14.22
N GLN A 295 16.15 24.11 -14.79
CA GLN A 295 15.19 23.98 -15.89
C GLN A 295 15.82 23.33 -17.13
N GLN A 296 17.03 23.74 -17.53
CA GLN A 296 17.73 23.12 -18.68
C GLN A 296 18.03 21.64 -18.40
N LEU A 297 18.58 21.33 -17.22
CA LEU A 297 18.93 19.96 -16.85
C LEU A 297 17.68 19.08 -16.77
N GLY A 298 16.61 19.55 -16.11
CA GLY A 298 15.35 18.82 -15.98
C GLY A 298 14.75 18.47 -17.33
N PHE A 299 14.68 19.46 -18.24
CA PHE A 299 14.16 19.24 -19.59
C PHE A 299 14.97 18.21 -20.37
N VAL A 300 16.31 18.30 -20.36
CA VAL A 300 17.16 17.35 -21.11
C VAL A 300 17.09 15.94 -20.52
N MET A 301 17.12 15.81 -19.19
CA MET A 301 16.98 14.52 -18.50
C MET A 301 15.64 13.85 -18.82
N THR A 302 14.55 14.63 -18.82
CA THR A 302 13.19 14.13 -19.16
C THR A 302 13.08 13.76 -20.65
N THR A 303 13.74 14.51 -21.53
CA THR A 303 13.78 14.23 -22.97
C THR A 303 14.50 12.90 -23.25
N GLY A 304 15.61 12.63 -22.57
CA GLY A 304 16.43 11.44 -22.76
C GLY A 304 17.07 11.34 -24.15
N ASP A 305 17.79 10.24 -24.40
CA ASP A 305 18.47 10.01 -25.70
C ASP A 305 17.54 9.36 -26.75
N LYS A 306 16.40 8.80 -26.33
CA LYS A 306 15.36 8.20 -27.19
C LYS A 306 13.98 8.70 -26.80
N SER A 307 13.08 8.85 -27.78
CA SER A 307 11.74 9.43 -27.58
C SER A 307 10.91 8.73 -26.50
N LYS A 308 11.07 7.41 -26.30
CA LYS A 308 10.32 6.62 -25.30
C LYS A 308 10.98 6.49 -23.91
N GLN A 309 12.19 6.98 -23.71
CA GLN A 309 12.97 6.75 -22.47
C GLN A 309 13.09 8.02 -21.64
N ILE A 310 13.07 7.86 -20.31
CA ILE A 310 13.50 8.88 -19.35
C ILE A 310 14.97 8.62 -19.05
N SER A 311 15.80 9.67 -19.04
CA SER A 311 17.17 9.57 -18.54
C SER A 311 17.19 10.10 -17.11
N VAL A 312 17.24 9.19 -16.13
CA VAL A 312 17.17 9.54 -14.70
C VAL A 312 18.41 10.35 -14.26
N GLY A 313 19.55 10.16 -14.95
CA GLY A 313 20.71 11.05 -14.87
C GLY A 313 21.41 11.20 -16.22
N ILE A 314 22.33 12.14 -16.31
CA ILE A 314 23.18 12.35 -17.50
C ILE A 314 24.66 12.44 -17.09
N PRO A 315 25.61 12.10 -17.97
CA PRO A 315 27.03 12.28 -17.68
C PRO A 315 27.35 13.72 -17.28
N LYS A 316 28.26 13.90 -16.31
CA LYS A 316 28.68 15.24 -15.87
C LYS A 316 29.17 16.11 -17.03
N THR A 317 29.92 15.54 -17.97
CA THR A 317 30.39 16.24 -19.17
C THR A 317 29.25 16.76 -20.03
N LYS A 318 28.20 15.95 -20.25
CA LYS A 318 27.00 16.35 -20.99
C LYS A 318 26.25 17.48 -20.26
N ALA A 319 26.17 17.43 -18.94
CA ALA A 319 25.60 18.53 -18.15
C ALA A 319 26.41 19.83 -18.34
N GLU A 320 27.74 19.77 -18.27
CA GLU A 320 28.62 20.92 -18.51
C GLU A 320 28.42 21.53 -19.91
N GLU A 321 28.28 20.70 -20.94
CA GLU A 321 28.00 21.14 -22.33
C GLU A 321 26.66 21.87 -22.44
N ILE A 322 25.57 21.28 -21.91
CA ILE A 322 24.23 21.88 -21.91
C ILE A 322 24.24 23.27 -21.25
N LEU A 323 24.86 23.35 -20.07
CA LEU A 323 24.94 24.62 -19.34
C LEU A 323 25.83 25.64 -20.08
N THR A 324 26.91 25.18 -20.71
CA THR A 324 27.78 26.04 -21.54
C THR A 324 27.00 26.66 -22.70
N ASP A 325 26.25 25.85 -23.44
CA ASP A 325 25.44 26.29 -24.57
C ASP A 325 24.35 27.29 -24.14
N TYR A 326 23.72 27.03 -22.98
CA TYR A 326 22.74 27.94 -22.41
C TYR A 326 23.36 29.31 -22.06
N LEU A 327 24.50 29.31 -21.36
CA LEU A 327 25.20 30.52 -20.96
C LEU A 327 25.74 31.29 -22.18
N LEU A 328 26.16 30.58 -23.23
CA LEU A 328 26.56 31.18 -24.50
C LEU A 328 25.40 31.93 -25.15
N LYS A 329 24.20 31.34 -25.22
CA LYS A 329 22.97 32.00 -25.71
C LYS A 329 22.57 33.23 -24.88
N LYS A 330 23.01 33.29 -23.62
CA LYS A 330 22.82 34.44 -22.72
C LYS A 330 23.96 35.47 -22.77
N ALA A 331 24.91 35.31 -23.69
CA ALA A 331 26.08 36.18 -23.85
C ALA A 331 26.94 36.32 -22.57
N VAL A 332 27.04 35.25 -21.78
CA VAL A 332 27.87 35.21 -20.57
C VAL A 332 29.34 35.02 -20.93
N VAL A 333 30.23 35.80 -20.30
CA VAL A 333 31.69 35.72 -20.51
C VAL A 333 32.24 34.39 -19.97
N ASN A 334 33.12 33.74 -20.74
CA ASN A 334 33.74 32.44 -20.43
C ASN A 334 32.71 31.35 -20.04
N PRO A 335 31.74 31.04 -20.91
CA PRO A 335 30.58 30.22 -20.57
C PRO A 335 30.97 28.81 -20.11
N ASN A 336 32.04 28.22 -20.65
CA ASN A 336 32.52 26.89 -20.25
C ASN A 336 33.03 26.86 -18.81
N VAL A 337 33.96 27.75 -18.45
CA VAL A 337 34.49 27.84 -17.07
C VAL A 337 33.34 28.11 -16.10
N ARG A 338 32.42 29.00 -16.49
CA ARG A 338 31.28 29.37 -15.67
C ARG A 338 30.28 28.23 -15.49
N ALA A 339 29.98 27.47 -16.54
CA ALA A 339 29.14 26.28 -16.47
C ALA A 339 29.67 25.27 -15.45
N LYS A 340 30.98 24.98 -15.48
CA LYS A 340 31.63 24.07 -14.51
C LYS A 340 31.50 24.56 -13.07
N THR A 341 31.76 25.84 -12.82
CA THR A 341 31.58 26.43 -11.48
C THR A 341 30.15 26.33 -11.00
N LEU A 342 29.18 26.73 -11.84
CA LEU A 342 27.76 26.72 -11.51
C LEU A 342 27.23 25.30 -11.28
N LEU A 343 27.69 24.32 -12.07
CA LEU A 343 27.32 22.93 -11.89
C LEU A 343 27.85 22.37 -10.57
N ASN A 344 29.09 22.67 -10.22
CA ASN A 344 29.66 22.26 -8.93
C ASN A 344 28.92 22.91 -7.75
N ASP A 345 28.53 24.19 -7.87
CA ASP A 345 27.68 24.84 -6.85
C ASP A 345 26.35 24.11 -6.68
N LEU A 346 25.68 23.75 -7.78
CA LEU A 346 24.40 23.03 -7.76
C LEU A 346 24.51 21.62 -7.17
N LEU A 347 25.55 20.86 -7.54
CA LEU A 347 25.83 19.52 -6.98
C LEU A 347 26.06 19.57 -5.47
N LYS A 348 26.81 20.58 -5.04
CA LYS A 348 27.23 20.69 -3.65
C LYS A 348 26.13 21.21 -2.73
N TYR A 349 25.28 22.12 -3.22
CA TYR A 349 24.38 22.89 -2.37
C TYR A 349 22.90 22.84 -2.75
N HIS A 350 22.53 22.17 -3.85
CA HIS A 350 21.17 22.20 -4.38
C HIS A 350 20.54 20.81 -4.55
N LEU A 351 19.52 20.76 -5.40
CA LEU A 351 18.55 19.67 -5.52
C LEU A 351 18.98 18.58 -6.51
N ILE A 352 20.25 18.64 -6.94
CA ILE A 352 20.89 17.63 -7.77
C ILE A 352 22.04 16.98 -6.99
N GLN A 353 22.41 15.78 -7.40
CA GLN A 353 23.50 15.01 -6.81
C GLN A 353 24.33 14.32 -7.89
N GLN A 354 25.55 13.93 -7.51
CA GLN A 354 26.42 13.13 -8.37
C GLN A 354 26.40 11.67 -7.89
N SER A 355 26.04 10.76 -8.80
CA SER A 355 25.94 9.32 -8.56
C SER A 355 26.89 8.61 -9.54
N GLY A 356 28.14 8.41 -9.09
CA GLY A 356 29.23 7.96 -9.97
C GLY A 356 29.58 9.03 -11.02
N GLU A 357 29.52 8.66 -12.30
CA GLU A 357 29.77 9.57 -13.44
C GLU A 357 28.53 10.38 -13.87
N LEU A 358 27.37 10.07 -13.28
CA LEU A 358 26.09 10.69 -13.64
C LEU A 358 25.70 11.78 -12.66
N ILE A 359 24.97 12.77 -13.17
CA ILE A 359 24.30 13.82 -12.40
C ILE A 359 22.80 13.61 -12.54
N GLU A 360 22.07 13.76 -11.45
CA GLU A 360 20.62 13.55 -11.38
C GLU A 360 19.96 14.48 -10.37
N PHE A 361 18.63 14.61 -10.44
CA PHE A 361 17.85 15.24 -9.37
C PHE A 361 17.73 14.30 -8.18
N ARG A 362 17.78 14.87 -6.97
CA ARG A 362 17.58 14.13 -5.71
C ARG A 362 16.18 13.50 -5.61
N HIS A 363 15.22 14.01 -6.37
CA HIS A 363 13.89 13.43 -6.47
C HIS A 363 13.27 13.74 -7.83
N GLN A 364 12.64 12.74 -8.45
CA GLN A 364 12.10 12.89 -9.81
C GLN A 364 10.93 13.89 -9.90
N LEU A 365 10.12 14.09 -8.85
CA LEU A 365 9.11 15.18 -8.86
C LEU A 365 9.74 16.57 -9.04
N LEU A 366 10.97 16.78 -8.53
CA LEU A 366 11.67 18.05 -8.73
C LEU A 366 12.16 18.19 -10.18
N GLN A 367 12.65 17.10 -10.77
CA GLN A 367 12.96 17.07 -12.20
C GLN A 367 11.72 17.42 -13.03
N GLU A 368 10.58 16.78 -12.74
CA GLU A 368 9.32 17.02 -13.44
C GLU A 368 8.83 18.46 -13.29
N TYR A 369 8.95 19.04 -12.09
CA TYR A 369 8.66 20.47 -11.85
C TYR A 369 9.57 21.41 -12.63
N TYR A 370 10.89 21.22 -12.62
CA TYR A 370 11.80 22.09 -13.37
C TYR A 370 11.61 21.92 -14.89
N THR A 371 11.24 20.73 -15.35
CA THR A 371 10.78 20.51 -16.73
C THR A 371 9.50 21.28 -17.04
N ALA A 372 8.53 21.30 -16.11
CA ALA A 372 7.29 22.06 -16.25
C ALA A 372 7.57 23.57 -16.38
N GLU A 373 8.44 24.12 -15.55
CA GLU A 373 8.88 25.53 -15.63
C GLU A 373 9.59 25.86 -16.96
N TYR A 374 10.39 24.93 -17.50
CA TYR A 374 10.99 25.08 -18.82
C TYR A 374 9.93 25.13 -19.91
N LEU A 375 9.01 24.15 -19.93
CA LEU A 375 7.96 24.05 -20.93
C LEU A 375 7.00 25.24 -20.87
N LEU A 376 6.70 25.75 -19.68
CA LEU A 376 5.85 26.94 -19.49
C LEU A 376 6.36 28.13 -20.31
N LYS A 377 7.68 28.34 -20.33
CA LYS A 377 8.33 29.43 -21.08
C LYS A 377 8.32 29.18 -22.59
N GLN A 378 8.30 27.92 -23.02
CA GLN A 378 8.31 27.55 -24.45
C GLN A 378 6.91 27.41 -25.04
N LEU A 379 5.90 27.07 -24.25
CA LEU A 379 4.54 26.73 -24.69
C LEU A 379 3.96 27.66 -25.76
N PRO A 380 4.09 29.01 -25.67
CA PRO A 380 3.55 29.92 -26.69
C PRO A 380 4.23 29.78 -28.07
N ARG A 381 5.41 29.16 -28.14
CA ARG A 381 6.24 29.05 -29.36
C ARG A 381 6.21 27.64 -29.97
N ILE A 382 5.82 26.63 -29.21
CA ILE A 382 5.74 25.24 -29.69
C ILE A 382 4.50 25.12 -30.58
N SER A 383 4.62 24.48 -31.75
CA SER A 383 3.50 24.26 -32.67
C SER A 383 2.55 23.15 -32.19
N ASP A 384 1.31 23.10 -32.69
CA ASP A 384 0.34 22.04 -32.33
C ASP A 384 0.87 20.65 -32.69
N GLN A 385 1.45 20.52 -33.89
CA GLN A 385 2.04 19.27 -34.36
C GLN A 385 3.17 18.81 -33.43
N GLU A 386 4.04 19.74 -33.00
CA GLU A 386 5.14 19.43 -32.09
C GLU A 386 4.64 19.02 -30.69
N LEU A 387 3.62 19.71 -30.15
CA LEU A 387 2.95 19.34 -28.91
C LEU A 387 2.41 17.90 -28.96
N GLN A 388 1.67 17.58 -30.02
CA GLN A 388 1.09 16.24 -30.20
C GLN A 388 2.18 15.18 -30.35
N GLN A 389 3.14 15.37 -31.26
CA GLN A 389 4.13 14.35 -31.61
C GLN A 389 5.16 14.10 -30.49
N ASN A 390 5.65 15.15 -29.84
CA ASN A 390 6.81 15.05 -28.96
C ASN A 390 6.45 15.00 -27.47
N TYR A 391 5.31 15.57 -27.08
CA TYR A 391 4.96 15.77 -25.67
C TYR A 391 3.72 14.97 -25.25
N LEU A 392 2.61 15.07 -25.99
CA LEU A 392 1.35 14.43 -25.61
C LEU A 392 1.31 12.91 -25.88
N ASN A 393 2.18 12.40 -26.75
CA ASN A 393 2.20 10.98 -27.14
C ASN A 393 3.03 10.07 -26.20
N TYR A 394 3.70 10.61 -25.19
CA TYR A 394 4.59 9.83 -24.32
C TYR A 394 4.32 10.08 -22.83
N LEU A 395 4.10 9.00 -22.08
CA LEU A 395 3.76 9.02 -20.65
C LEU A 395 4.73 9.83 -19.78
N LYS A 396 6.01 9.90 -20.16
CA LYS A 396 7.03 10.67 -19.42
C LYS A 396 6.75 12.17 -19.29
N TRP A 397 5.89 12.71 -20.15
CA TRP A 397 5.53 14.13 -20.13
C TRP A 397 4.25 14.42 -19.35
N THR A 398 3.50 13.40 -18.94
CA THR A 398 2.20 13.60 -18.27
C THR A 398 2.33 14.47 -17.01
N GLU A 399 3.23 14.12 -16.08
CA GLU A 399 3.42 14.90 -14.84
C GLU A 399 4.00 16.30 -15.10
N PRO A 400 5.06 16.48 -15.93
CA PRO A 400 5.51 17.81 -16.32
C PRO A 400 4.41 18.70 -16.93
N LEU A 401 3.55 18.15 -17.79
CA LEU A 401 2.46 18.90 -18.43
C LEU A 401 1.35 19.27 -17.42
N VAL A 402 1.00 18.36 -16.51
CA VAL A 402 0.06 18.61 -15.41
C VAL A 402 0.57 19.73 -14.50
N LEU A 403 1.83 19.65 -14.04
CA LEU A 403 2.45 20.70 -13.22
C LEU A 403 2.56 22.03 -13.96
N MET A 404 2.85 22.00 -15.27
CA MET A 404 2.93 23.20 -16.10
C MET A 404 1.56 23.87 -16.21
N LEU A 405 0.48 23.12 -16.47
CA LEU A 405 -0.87 23.67 -16.65
C LEU A 405 -1.37 24.42 -15.41
N GLN A 406 -0.98 23.98 -14.22
CA GLN A 406 -1.29 24.68 -12.97
C GLN A 406 -0.62 26.06 -12.85
N LEU A 407 0.42 26.30 -13.66
CA LEU A 407 1.19 27.54 -13.71
C LEU A 407 0.86 28.40 -14.94
N VAL A 408 0.03 27.93 -15.87
CA VAL A 408 -0.37 28.68 -17.08
C VAL A 408 -1.36 29.78 -16.69
N ASP A 409 -1.03 31.03 -17.00
CA ASP A 409 -1.89 32.20 -16.76
C ASP A 409 -2.85 32.51 -17.92
N ASN A 410 -2.60 31.96 -19.11
CA ASN A 410 -3.39 32.22 -20.31
C ASN A 410 -4.39 31.08 -20.58
N GLN A 411 -5.68 31.39 -20.46
CA GLN A 411 -6.77 30.43 -20.65
C GLN A 411 -6.77 29.77 -22.04
N ASP A 412 -6.47 30.52 -23.11
CA ASP A 412 -6.44 29.97 -24.47
C ASP A 412 -5.31 28.96 -24.65
N GLN A 413 -4.13 29.19 -24.05
CA GLN A 413 -3.03 28.22 -24.07
C GLN A 413 -3.37 26.96 -23.27
N ALA A 414 -4.04 27.10 -22.12
CA ALA A 414 -4.51 25.96 -21.35
C ALA A 414 -5.54 25.13 -22.15
N LYS A 415 -6.56 25.78 -22.74
CA LYS A 415 -7.59 25.14 -23.58
C LYS A 415 -6.99 24.49 -24.82
N ARG A 416 -6.00 25.13 -25.46
CA ARG A 416 -5.25 24.59 -26.60
C ARG A 416 -4.59 23.26 -26.22
N LEU A 417 -3.83 23.23 -25.14
CA LEU A 417 -3.13 22.02 -24.72
C LEU A 417 -4.10 20.89 -24.35
N VAL A 418 -5.17 21.20 -23.61
CA VAL A 418 -6.23 20.24 -23.28
C VAL A 418 -6.89 19.67 -24.53
N SER A 419 -7.22 20.52 -25.51
CA SER A 419 -7.86 20.09 -26.76
C SER A 419 -6.95 19.18 -27.59
N LEU A 420 -5.65 19.51 -27.68
CA LEU A 420 -4.67 18.66 -28.35
C LEU A 420 -4.48 17.34 -27.59
N GLY A 421 -4.48 17.37 -26.26
CA GLY A 421 -4.43 16.18 -25.41
C GLY A 421 -5.60 15.24 -25.69
N LEU A 422 -6.84 15.77 -25.67
CA LEU A 422 -8.04 15.00 -25.99
C LEU A 422 -8.04 14.41 -27.41
N ALA A 423 -7.38 15.07 -28.36
CA ALA A 423 -7.24 14.56 -29.73
C ALA A 423 -6.21 13.43 -29.87
N VAL A 424 -5.25 13.35 -28.94
CA VAL A 424 -4.22 12.30 -28.90
C VAL A 424 -4.69 11.12 -28.05
N ASP A 425 -5.13 11.39 -26.84
CA ASP A 425 -5.56 10.41 -25.85
C ASP A 425 -6.63 11.03 -24.93
N TYR A 426 -7.81 10.41 -24.88
CA TYR A 426 -8.92 10.96 -24.11
C TYR A 426 -8.66 11.02 -22.61
N GLN A 427 -7.99 10.01 -22.04
CA GLN A 427 -7.72 9.96 -20.60
C GLN A 427 -6.70 11.02 -20.21
N LEU A 428 -5.62 11.16 -21.01
CA LEU A 428 -4.65 12.24 -20.84
C LEU A 428 -5.34 13.60 -20.95
N GLY A 429 -6.12 13.83 -22.00
CA GLY A 429 -6.82 15.09 -22.21
C GLY A 429 -7.80 15.43 -21.08
N ALA A 430 -8.53 14.44 -20.55
CA ALA A 430 -9.40 14.63 -19.40
C ALA A 430 -8.61 14.97 -18.12
N ARG A 431 -7.49 14.29 -17.87
CA ARG A 431 -6.61 14.60 -16.74
C ARG A 431 -6.05 16.02 -16.85
N LEU A 432 -5.61 16.42 -18.04
CA LEU A 432 -5.15 17.79 -18.31
C LEU A 432 -6.28 18.81 -18.12
N ALA A 433 -7.51 18.48 -18.50
CA ALA A 433 -8.67 19.35 -18.34
C ALA A 433 -8.96 19.69 -16.88
N GLY A 434 -8.71 18.75 -15.96
CA GLY A 434 -8.76 18.94 -14.52
C GLY A 434 -7.57 19.70 -13.94
N ALA A 435 -6.38 19.45 -14.48
CA ALA A 435 -5.12 20.00 -13.97
C ALA A 435 -4.93 21.51 -14.21
N VAL A 436 -5.76 22.15 -15.04
CA VAL A 436 -5.70 23.60 -15.22
C VAL A 436 -6.11 24.34 -13.94
N LYS A 437 -5.79 25.64 -13.87
CA LYS A 437 -6.25 26.47 -12.76
C LYS A 437 -7.78 26.44 -12.61
N PRO A 438 -8.32 26.52 -11.37
CA PRO A 438 -9.76 26.39 -11.12
C PRO A 438 -10.65 27.31 -11.98
N GLU A 439 -10.21 28.54 -12.23
CA GLU A 439 -10.93 29.51 -13.07
C GLU A 439 -11.09 29.08 -14.54
N PHE A 440 -10.28 28.13 -15.04
CA PHE A 440 -10.34 27.61 -16.40
C PHE A 440 -11.07 26.27 -16.51
N GLN A 441 -11.31 25.59 -15.39
CA GLN A 441 -11.87 24.23 -15.38
C GLN A 441 -13.27 24.14 -15.99
N GLU A 442 -14.11 25.17 -15.84
CA GLU A 442 -15.46 25.20 -16.44
C GLU A 442 -15.40 24.95 -17.96
N ASP A 443 -14.46 25.61 -18.62
CA ASP A 443 -14.29 25.53 -20.06
C ASP A 443 -13.63 24.22 -20.51
N THR A 444 -12.58 23.79 -19.80
CA THR A 444 -11.79 22.60 -20.17
C THR A 444 -12.54 21.32 -19.85
N VAL A 445 -13.20 21.21 -18.70
CA VAL A 445 -14.10 20.09 -18.37
C VAL A 445 -15.30 20.09 -19.31
N GLY A 446 -15.78 21.27 -19.72
CA GLY A 446 -16.78 21.40 -20.77
C GLY A 446 -16.35 20.78 -22.11
N LEU A 447 -15.05 20.77 -22.46
CA LEU A 447 -14.56 20.05 -23.65
C LEU A 447 -14.74 18.55 -23.51
N VAL A 448 -14.46 17.99 -22.32
CA VAL A 448 -14.65 16.56 -22.01
C VAL A 448 -16.14 16.19 -22.08
N ALA A 449 -17.02 17.00 -21.48
CA ALA A 449 -18.47 16.76 -21.49
C ALA A 449 -19.06 16.76 -22.91
N ARG A 450 -18.50 17.57 -23.83
CA ARG A 450 -18.95 17.67 -25.23
C ARG A 450 -18.40 16.58 -26.15
N LEU A 451 -17.51 15.70 -25.68
CA LEU A 451 -16.98 14.61 -26.50
C LEU A 451 -18.11 13.71 -27.03
N ASN A 452 -17.99 13.32 -28.29
CA ASN A 452 -18.90 12.37 -28.93
C ASN A 452 -18.39 10.93 -28.74
N VAL A 453 -18.49 10.44 -27.51
CA VAL A 453 -18.05 9.11 -27.08
C VAL A 453 -19.19 8.40 -26.33
N PRO A 454 -19.14 7.06 -26.17
CA PRO A 454 -20.12 6.32 -25.37
C PRO A 454 -20.30 6.93 -23.97
N LYS A 455 -21.52 6.92 -23.44
CA LYS A 455 -21.85 7.56 -22.15
C LYS A 455 -21.01 7.01 -20.99
N SER A 456 -20.75 5.70 -20.96
CA SER A 456 -19.89 5.08 -19.96
C SER A 456 -18.48 5.67 -19.97
N LEU A 457 -17.86 5.74 -21.15
CA LEU A 457 -16.54 6.36 -21.31
C LEU A 457 -16.57 7.84 -20.94
N LYS A 458 -17.60 8.59 -21.35
CA LYS A 458 -17.74 10.02 -21.00
C LYS A 458 -17.75 10.22 -19.49
N VAL A 459 -18.54 9.43 -18.77
CA VAL A 459 -18.66 9.49 -17.31
C VAL A 459 -17.31 9.19 -16.64
N GLN A 460 -16.59 8.16 -17.12
CA GLN A 460 -15.23 7.86 -16.65
C GLN A 460 -14.26 9.02 -16.89
N LEU A 461 -14.25 9.59 -18.09
CA LEU A 461 -13.41 10.73 -18.43
C LEU A 461 -13.72 11.95 -17.55
N LEU A 462 -14.99 12.21 -17.25
CA LEU A 462 -15.40 13.26 -16.33
C LEU A 462 -14.87 13.04 -14.91
N GLY A 463 -14.90 11.80 -14.41
CA GLY A 463 -14.25 11.43 -13.14
C GLY A 463 -12.74 11.68 -13.14
N ILE A 464 -12.05 11.34 -14.25
CA ILE A 464 -10.60 11.58 -14.42
C ILE A 464 -10.24 13.07 -14.35
N THR A 465 -11.17 13.97 -14.66
CA THR A 465 -10.91 15.42 -14.48
C THR A 465 -10.75 15.82 -13.02
N GLN A 466 -11.25 15.03 -12.06
CA GLN A 466 -11.24 15.37 -10.62
C GLN A 466 -11.73 16.79 -10.32
N SER A 467 -12.63 17.31 -11.15
CA SER A 467 -13.13 18.68 -11.06
C SER A 467 -14.60 18.69 -10.67
N GLU A 468 -14.97 19.55 -9.72
CA GLU A 468 -16.36 19.78 -9.35
C GLU A 468 -17.23 20.26 -10.53
N LYS A 469 -16.60 20.82 -11.56
CA LYS A 469 -17.28 21.25 -12.79
C LYS A 469 -17.89 20.08 -13.58
N ALA A 470 -17.46 18.85 -13.30
CA ALA A 470 -18.04 17.65 -13.88
C ALA A 470 -19.33 17.19 -13.19
N ILE A 471 -19.57 17.58 -11.94
CA ILE A 471 -20.69 17.10 -11.10
C ILE A 471 -22.06 17.28 -11.78
N PRO A 472 -22.40 18.45 -12.38
CA PRO A 472 -23.70 18.62 -13.03
C PRO A 472 -23.95 17.66 -14.20
N GLU A 473 -22.90 17.23 -14.90
CA GLU A 473 -23.03 16.26 -15.99
C GLU A 473 -23.12 14.82 -15.45
N LEU A 474 -22.40 14.50 -14.37
CA LEU A 474 -22.47 13.19 -13.71
C LEU A 474 -23.84 12.91 -13.10
N ILE A 475 -24.48 13.90 -12.46
CA ILE A 475 -25.84 13.78 -11.88
C ILE A 475 -26.86 13.37 -12.95
N LYS A 476 -26.72 13.82 -14.21
CA LYS A 476 -27.63 13.43 -15.30
C LYS A 476 -27.64 11.91 -15.55
N SER A 477 -26.60 11.20 -15.12
CA SER A 477 -26.50 9.75 -15.26
C SER A 477 -27.38 8.98 -14.27
N LEU A 478 -27.89 9.59 -13.20
CA LEU A 478 -28.85 8.96 -12.27
C LEU A 478 -30.06 8.34 -12.99
N ASN A 479 -30.53 8.99 -14.06
CA ASN A 479 -31.70 8.54 -14.82
C ASN A 479 -31.34 7.65 -16.02
N ASN A 480 -30.11 7.13 -16.09
CA ASN A 480 -29.70 6.29 -17.21
C ASN A 480 -30.27 4.87 -17.07
N GLN A 481 -30.86 4.35 -18.15
CA GLN A 481 -31.39 2.98 -18.19
C GLN A 481 -30.31 1.91 -17.98
N ASN A 482 -29.07 2.19 -18.39
CA ASN A 482 -27.95 1.27 -18.20
C ASN A 482 -27.33 1.46 -16.80
N LEU A 483 -27.47 0.43 -15.95
CA LEU A 483 -26.93 0.43 -14.58
C LEU A 483 -25.42 0.66 -14.53
N TYR A 484 -24.66 0.15 -15.51
CA TYR A 484 -23.20 0.35 -15.55
C TYR A 484 -22.81 1.82 -15.71
N VAL A 485 -23.63 2.62 -16.40
CA VAL A 485 -23.40 4.06 -16.51
C VAL A 485 -23.69 4.76 -15.17
N ARG A 486 -24.65 4.26 -14.38
CA ARG A 486 -24.97 4.79 -13.05
C ARG A 486 -23.87 4.44 -12.04
N ILE A 487 -23.40 3.18 -12.05
CA ILE A 487 -22.23 2.71 -11.30
C ILE A 487 -21.02 3.61 -11.58
N SER A 488 -20.65 3.76 -12.86
CA SER A 488 -19.50 4.61 -13.23
C SER A 488 -19.68 6.07 -12.84
N ALA A 489 -20.91 6.57 -12.73
CA ALA A 489 -21.17 7.94 -12.30
C ALA A 489 -20.97 8.11 -10.80
N ALA A 490 -21.40 7.14 -9.97
CA ALA A 490 -21.10 7.11 -8.55
C ALA A 490 -19.58 7.00 -8.31
N GLU A 491 -18.89 6.12 -9.06
CA GLU A 491 -17.43 6.00 -9.01
C GLU A 491 -16.73 7.31 -9.39
N ALA A 492 -17.14 7.94 -10.50
CA ALA A 492 -16.59 9.23 -10.94
C ALA A 492 -16.79 10.35 -9.92
N LEU A 493 -17.92 10.37 -9.20
CA LEU A 493 -18.14 11.31 -8.09
C LEU A 493 -17.19 11.02 -6.92
N GLY A 494 -16.94 9.74 -6.59
CA GLY A 494 -15.94 9.34 -5.60
C GLY A 494 -14.50 9.70 -5.98
N GLU A 495 -14.17 9.66 -7.27
CA GLU A 495 -12.85 10.10 -7.79
C GLU A 495 -12.67 11.62 -7.73
N ILE A 496 -13.75 12.40 -7.91
CA ILE A 496 -13.73 13.85 -7.65
C ILE A 496 -13.51 14.10 -6.15
N GLY A 497 -14.22 13.37 -5.29
CA GLY A 497 -13.82 13.19 -3.90
C GLY A 497 -13.99 14.42 -2.99
N THR A 498 -14.77 15.43 -3.40
CA THR A 498 -15.02 16.66 -2.62
C THR A 498 -16.36 16.61 -1.88
N GLU A 499 -16.56 17.46 -0.87
CA GLU A 499 -17.81 17.52 -0.10
C GLU A 499 -19.05 17.76 -0.99
N SER A 500 -18.90 18.51 -2.09
CA SER A 500 -19.99 18.81 -3.03
C SER A 500 -20.53 17.57 -3.78
N THR A 501 -19.84 16.43 -3.70
CA THR A 501 -20.28 15.16 -4.29
C THR A 501 -21.17 14.33 -3.37
N ILE A 502 -21.30 14.69 -2.09
CA ILE A 502 -22.09 13.92 -1.11
C ILE A 502 -23.58 13.92 -1.45
N ASP A 503 -24.18 15.09 -1.66
CA ASP A 503 -25.61 15.18 -2.03
C ASP A 503 -25.94 14.40 -3.32
N PRO A 504 -25.12 14.48 -4.38
CA PRO A 504 -25.23 13.58 -5.53
C PRO A 504 -25.15 12.10 -5.16
N LEU A 505 -24.17 11.68 -4.34
CA LEU A 505 -23.99 10.29 -3.93
C LEU A 505 -25.13 9.78 -3.05
N ILE A 506 -25.74 10.63 -2.21
CA ILE A 506 -26.96 10.30 -1.45
C ILE A 506 -28.09 9.90 -2.41
N GLN A 507 -28.22 10.57 -3.57
CA GLN A 507 -29.21 10.19 -4.57
C GLN A 507 -28.91 8.81 -5.19
N PHE A 508 -27.63 8.47 -5.39
CA PHE A 508 -27.25 7.12 -5.85
C PHE A 508 -27.42 6.05 -4.75
N LEU A 509 -27.35 6.42 -3.47
CA LEU A 509 -27.70 5.51 -2.36
C LEU A 509 -29.19 5.18 -2.32
N ASP A 510 -30.06 5.92 -3.01
CA ASP A 510 -31.49 5.61 -3.13
C ASP A 510 -31.81 4.90 -4.48
N ASP A 511 -30.80 4.47 -5.25
CA ASP A 511 -30.99 3.76 -6.54
C ASP A 511 -31.70 2.41 -6.35
N PRO A 512 -32.63 2.02 -7.26
CA PRO A 512 -33.30 0.73 -7.17
C PRO A 512 -32.35 -0.47 -7.24
N ASP A 513 -31.21 -0.35 -7.94
CA ASP A 513 -30.24 -1.44 -8.08
C ASP A 513 -29.22 -1.44 -6.93
N PRO A 514 -29.06 -2.55 -6.18
CA PRO A 514 -28.13 -2.62 -5.06
C PRO A 514 -26.67 -2.42 -5.49
N SER A 515 -26.29 -2.79 -6.72
CA SER A 515 -24.92 -2.60 -7.22
C SER A 515 -24.57 -1.11 -7.32
N VAL A 516 -25.53 -0.27 -7.72
CA VAL A 516 -25.35 1.18 -7.77
C VAL A 516 -25.22 1.76 -6.36
N ARG A 517 -26.04 1.28 -5.41
CA ARG A 517 -25.96 1.70 -4.00
C ARG A 517 -24.63 1.31 -3.35
N ILE A 518 -24.11 0.12 -3.64
CA ILE A 518 -22.77 -0.33 -3.21
C ILE A 518 -21.70 0.63 -3.74
N SER A 519 -21.73 0.95 -5.04
CA SER A 519 -20.76 1.90 -5.62
C SER A 519 -20.86 3.30 -5.00
N ALA A 520 -22.06 3.76 -4.65
CA ALA A 520 -22.24 5.03 -3.96
C ALA A 520 -21.70 5.03 -2.52
N ALA A 521 -21.94 3.95 -1.77
CA ALA A 521 -21.37 3.77 -0.43
C ALA A 521 -19.84 3.69 -0.46
N SER A 522 -19.27 2.95 -1.43
CA SER A 522 -17.83 2.90 -1.66
C SER A 522 -17.26 4.26 -2.08
N ALA A 523 -17.94 5.01 -2.95
CA ALA A 523 -17.53 6.36 -3.32
C ALA A 523 -17.51 7.31 -2.11
N LEU A 524 -18.49 7.21 -1.20
CA LEU A 524 -18.49 7.97 0.06
C LEU A 524 -17.32 7.60 0.98
N SER A 525 -16.88 6.34 1.03
CA SER A 525 -15.71 5.93 1.82
C SER A 525 -14.40 6.60 1.36
N LYS A 526 -14.35 7.07 0.11
CA LYS A 526 -13.21 7.82 -0.44
C LYS A 526 -13.22 9.32 -0.08
N ILE A 527 -14.33 9.91 0.37
CA ILE A 527 -14.45 11.39 0.57
C ILE A 527 -14.12 11.78 2.01
N GLU A 528 -13.05 12.54 2.25
CA GLU A 528 -12.55 12.78 3.62
C GLU A 528 -13.25 13.90 4.41
N THR A 529 -14.57 13.82 4.59
CA THR A 529 -15.36 14.76 5.40
C THR A 529 -16.34 14.01 6.30
N GLU A 530 -16.70 14.61 7.44
CA GLU A 530 -17.66 14.03 8.39
C GLU A 530 -19.08 13.95 7.82
N ALA A 531 -19.42 14.81 6.84
CA ALA A 531 -20.75 14.84 6.23
C ALA A 531 -21.16 13.51 5.56
N ARG A 532 -20.19 12.66 5.19
CA ARG A 532 -20.45 11.32 4.62
C ARG A 532 -20.97 10.30 5.63
N ILE A 533 -20.71 10.52 6.93
CA ILE A 533 -20.95 9.51 7.98
C ILE A 533 -22.45 9.24 8.11
N ALA A 534 -23.28 10.28 8.14
CA ALA A 534 -24.72 10.11 8.30
C ALA A 534 -25.36 9.31 7.14
N PRO A 535 -25.05 9.58 5.86
CA PRO A 535 -25.47 8.72 4.74
C PRO A 535 -25.02 7.26 4.87
N LEU A 536 -23.76 7.00 5.27
CA LEU A 536 -23.27 5.64 5.45
C LEU A 536 -23.96 4.90 6.61
N ILE A 537 -24.24 5.60 7.71
CA ILE A 537 -25.04 5.04 8.82
C ILE A 537 -26.44 4.68 8.35
N LYS A 538 -27.08 5.52 7.51
CA LYS A 538 -28.38 5.18 6.88
C LYS A 538 -28.28 3.89 6.05
N SER A 539 -27.17 3.66 5.35
CA SER A 539 -26.96 2.46 4.54
C SER A 539 -26.79 1.15 5.34
N LEU A 540 -26.57 1.23 6.66
CA LEU A 540 -26.65 0.04 7.54
C LEU A 540 -28.08 -0.54 7.61
N HIS A 541 -29.09 0.23 7.20
CA HIS A 541 -30.49 -0.16 7.13
C HIS A 541 -30.92 -0.61 5.74
N ASP A 542 -29.99 -0.76 4.79
CA ASP A 542 -30.36 -1.15 3.44
C ASP A 542 -30.99 -2.55 3.41
N GLN A 543 -31.95 -2.76 2.51
CA GLN A 543 -32.61 -4.06 2.36
C GLN A 543 -31.63 -5.15 1.87
N ASP A 544 -30.65 -4.76 1.04
CA ASP A 544 -29.64 -5.64 0.49
C ASP A 544 -28.47 -5.84 1.48
N TYR A 545 -28.09 -7.10 1.71
CA TYR A 545 -27.02 -7.44 2.64
C TYR A 545 -25.65 -6.93 2.19
N SER A 546 -25.38 -6.92 0.88
CA SER A 546 -24.09 -6.48 0.33
C SER A 546 -23.92 -4.97 0.47
N VAL A 547 -25.01 -4.20 0.35
CA VAL A 547 -24.99 -2.75 0.64
C VAL A 547 -24.69 -2.50 2.12
N ARG A 548 -25.33 -3.24 3.04
CA ARG A 548 -25.04 -3.12 4.48
C ARG A 548 -23.58 -3.44 4.80
N ARG A 549 -23.03 -4.52 4.21
CA ARG A 549 -21.60 -4.87 4.35
C ARG A 549 -20.67 -3.78 3.84
N MET A 550 -20.97 -3.19 2.68
CA MET A 550 -20.19 -2.07 2.15
C MET A 550 -20.23 -0.86 3.08
N ALA A 551 -21.38 -0.56 3.69
CA ALA A 551 -21.50 0.52 4.67
C ALA A 551 -20.70 0.24 5.96
N VAL A 552 -20.71 -1.01 6.44
CA VAL A 552 -19.88 -1.46 7.57
C VAL A 552 -18.40 -1.26 7.26
N SER A 553 -17.92 -1.79 6.14
CA SER A 553 -16.54 -1.64 5.68
C SER A 553 -16.14 -0.17 5.52
N ALA A 554 -16.98 0.64 4.87
CA ALA A 554 -16.74 2.07 4.72
C ALA A 554 -16.63 2.79 6.06
N LEU A 555 -17.50 2.49 7.04
CA LEU A 555 -17.44 3.09 8.37
C LEU A 555 -16.26 2.58 9.21
N GLY A 556 -15.90 1.31 9.03
CA GLY A 556 -14.68 0.68 9.56
C GLY A 556 -13.43 1.43 9.12
N GLU A 557 -13.30 1.68 7.81
CA GLU A 557 -12.19 2.45 7.24
C GLU A 557 -12.17 3.91 7.70
N ILE A 558 -13.34 4.50 7.96
CA ILE A 558 -13.45 5.89 8.42
C ILE A 558 -12.93 6.02 9.84
N GLY A 559 -13.36 5.17 10.78
CA GLY A 559 -12.81 5.05 12.14
C GLY A 559 -12.74 6.34 12.98
N THR A 560 -13.38 7.44 12.56
CA THR A 560 -13.33 8.73 13.27
C THR A 560 -14.15 8.70 14.55
N GLU A 561 -13.82 9.55 15.54
CA GLU A 561 -14.59 9.71 16.79
C GLU A 561 -16.07 9.97 16.51
N VAL A 562 -16.38 10.80 15.51
CA VAL A 562 -17.76 11.08 15.09
C VAL A 562 -18.45 9.83 14.54
N ALA A 563 -17.75 8.99 13.77
CA ALA A 563 -18.31 7.72 13.27
C ALA A 563 -18.55 6.74 14.43
N ILE A 564 -17.58 6.62 15.35
CA ILE A 564 -17.67 5.77 16.54
C ILE A 564 -18.87 6.17 17.40
N ASP A 565 -19.03 7.46 17.71
CA ASP A 565 -20.16 8.00 18.49
C ASP A 565 -21.52 7.69 17.85
N ARG A 566 -21.59 7.75 16.51
CA ARG A 566 -22.81 7.44 15.75
C ARG A 566 -23.10 5.95 15.76
N LEU A 567 -22.09 5.10 15.60
CA LEU A 567 -22.20 3.66 15.65
C LEU A 567 -22.61 3.18 17.05
N ILE A 568 -22.02 3.73 18.12
CA ILE A 568 -22.42 3.43 19.50
C ILE A 568 -23.91 3.75 19.73
N LYS A 569 -24.40 4.88 19.21
CA LYS A 569 -25.84 5.20 19.27
C LYS A 569 -26.71 4.21 18.49
N SER A 570 -26.20 3.65 17.40
CA SER A 570 -26.91 2.64 16.60
C SER A 570 -27.01 1.27 17.28
N LEU A 571 -26.24 1.02 18.35
CA LEU A 571 -26.39 -0.19 19.17
C LEU A 571 -27.73 -0.26 19.91
N ASP A 572 -28.33 0.89 20.23
CA ASP A 572 -29.64 0.97 20.88
C ASP A 572 -30.81 1.05 19.86
N HIS A 573 -30.57 0.76 18.58
CA HIS A 573 -31.60 0.84 17.53
C HIS A 573 -32.65 -0.29 17.69
N PRO A 574 -33.96 -0.07 17.46
CA PRO A 574 -34.99 -1.10 17.66
C PRO A 574 -34.93 -2.31 16.70
N ASP A 575 -34.21 -2.20 15.59
CA ASP A 575 -34.02 -3.28 14.62
C ASP A 575 -32.69 -4.03 14.89
N PRO A 576 -32.72 -5.31 15.28
CA PRO A 576 -31.52 -6.11 15.55
C PRO A 576 -30.56 -6.21 14.36
N SER A 577 -31.06 -6.13 13.12
CA SER A 577 -30.19 -6.14 11.94
C SER A 577 -29.26 -4.93 11.93
N VAL A 578 -29.75 -3.76 12.37
CA VAL A 578 -28.99 -2.52 12.43
C VAL A 578 -27.98 -2.59 13.57
N GLN A 579 -28.41 -3.03 14.75
CA GLN A 579 -27.53 -3.23 15.90
C GLN A 579 -26.36 -4.14 15.51
N ARG A 580 -26.66 -5.26 14.85
CA ARG A 580 -25.66 -6.20 14.36
C ARG A 580 -24.66 -5.58 13.41
N MET A 581 -25.11 -4.76 12.45
CA MET A 581 -24.19 -4.06 11.53
C MET A 581 -23.35 -3.00 12.25
N ALA A 582 -23.93 -2.30 13.24
CA ALA A 582 -23.19 -1.34 14.05
C ALA A 582 -22.11 -2.03 14.92
N VAL A 583 -22.44 -3.19 15.52
CA VAL A 583 -21.49 -4.05 16.23
C VAL A 583 -20.35 -4.48 15.31
N SER A 584 -20.66 -4.97 14.10
CA SER A 584 -19.63 -5.36 13.13
C SER A 584 -18.72 -4.19 12.75
N ALA A 585 -19.27 -3.01 12.48
CA ALA A 585 -18.48 -1.82 12.16
C ALA A 585 -17.57 -1.40 13.32
N LEU A 586 -18.05 -1.42 14.57
CA LEU A 586 -17.21 -1.11 15.74
C LEU A 586 -16.08 -2.13 15.93
N GLY A 587 -16.34 -3.42 15.66
CA GLY A 587 -15.31 -4.47 15.65
C GLY A 587 -14.26 -4.25 14.56
N GLU A 588 -14.67 -3.86 13.35
CA GLU A 588 -13.73 -3.51 12.27
C GLU A 588 -12.91 -2.25 12.57
N ILE A 589 -13.45 -1.28 13.31
CA ILE A 589 -12.70 -0.11 13.77
C ILE A 589 -11.65 -0.51 14.82
N GLY A 590 -11.93 -1.51 15.67
CA GLY A 590 -10.97 -2.02 16.65
C GLY A 590 -10.64 -1.05 17.79
N THR A 591 -11.53 -0.09 18.11
CA THR A 591 -11.25 0.95 19.11
C THR A 591 -11.65 0.54 20.53
N GLU A 592 -10.78 0.85 21.51
CA GLU A 592 -11.07 0.60 22.94
C GLU A 592 -12.31 1.34 23.44
N VAL A 593 -12.65 2.50 22.84
CA VAL A 593 -13.84 3.28 23.20
C VAL A 593 -15.13 2.47 22.99
N ALA A 594 -15.10 1.49 22.09
CA ALA A 594 -16.25 0.63 21.80
C ALA A 594 -16.41 -0.54 22.78
N ILE A 595 -15.42 -0.85 23.62
CA ILE A 595 -15.42 -2.04 24.48
C ILE A 595 -16.64 -2.07 25.41
N GLU A 596 -16.85 -1.04 26.23
CA GLU A 596 -17.98 -0.99 27.16
C GLU A 596 -19.36 -1.06 26.46
N PRO A 597 -19.60 -0.29 25.36
CA PRO A 597 -20.80 -0.47 24.54
C PRO A 597 -20.98 -1.89 23.99
N LEU A 598 -19.91 -2.54 23.52
CA LEU A 598 -19.97 -3.90 22.99
C LEU A 598 -20.21 -4.94 24.08
N ILE A 599 -19.64 -4.76 25.28
CA ILE A 599 -19.92 -5.60 26.46
C ILE A 599 -21.40 -5.54 26.82
N LYS A 600 -22.04 -4.36 26.74
CA LYS A 600 -23.50 -4.24 26.94
C LYS A 600 -24.27 -5.06 25.88
N SER A 601 -23.81 -5.08 24.63
CA SER A 601 -24.43 -5.86 23.54
C SER A 601 -24.31 -7.37 23.71
N LEU A 602 -23.38 -7.89 24.54
CA LEU A 602 -23.36 -9.31 24.95
C LEU A 602 -24.58 -9.72 25.78
N SER A 603 -25.42 -8.77 26.21
CA SER A 603 -26.68 -9.05 26.93
C SER A 603 -27.92 -8.71 26.10
N ASP A 604 -27.76 -8.54 24.77
CA ASP A 604 -28.90 -8.24 23.89
C ASP A 604 -29.90 -9.41 23.83
N GLN A 605 -31.17 -9.10 23.54
CA GLN A 605 -32.22 -10.10 23.42
C GLN A 605 -32.01 -11.00 22.19
N ASP A 606 -31.43 -10.46 21.12
CA ASP A 606 -31.15 -11.19 19.88
C ASP A 606 -29.78 -11.89 19.95
N SER A 607 -29.76 -13.22 19.76
CA SER A 607 -28.51 -13.99 19.85
C SER A 607 -27.53 -13.69 18.71
N SER A 608 -28.01 -13.21 17.55
CA SER A 608 -27.14 -12.77 16.46
C SER A 608 -26.36 -11.51 16.84
N VAL A 609 -26.98 -10.59 17.58
CA VAL A 609 -26.32 -9.40 18.12
C VAL A 609 -25.29 -9.79 19.19
N ARG A 610 -25.67 -10.64 20.15
CA ARG A 610 -24.74 -11.15 21.19
C ARG A 610 -23.52 -11.82 20.58
N GLY A 611 -23.73 -12.72 19.62
CA GLY A 611 -22.65 -13.44 18.95
C GLY A 611 -21.71 -12.50 18.20
N ARG A 612 -22.24 -11.51 17.47
CA ARG A 612 -21.41 -10.50 16.81
C ARG A 612 -20.66 -9.60 17.80
N ALA A 613 -21.22 -9.35 18.97
CA ALA A 613 -20.53 -8.57 20.00
C ALA A 613 -19.31 -9.35 20.55
N ALA A 614 -19.43 -10.67 20.73
CA ALA A 614 -18.30 -11.52 21.10
C ALA A 614 -17.19 -11.48 20.02
N GLU A 615 -17.55 -11.65 18.75
CA GLU A 615 -16.60 -11.54 17.63
C GLU A 615 -15.92 -10.16 17.57
N ALA A 616 -16.68 -9.07 17.73
CA ALA A 616 -16.13 -7.71 17.71
C ALA A 616 -15.16 -7.45 18.87
N LEU A 617 -15.45 -7.99 20.05
CA LEU A 617 -14.56 -7.91 21.22
C LEU A 617 -13.29 -8.77 21.05
N GLY A 618 -13.39 -9.91 20.37
CA GLY A 618 -12.24 -10.72 19.95
C GLY A 618 -11.28 -9.94 19.06
N LYS A 619 -11.83 -9.28 18.02
CA LYS A 619 -11.06 -8.42 17.09
C LYS A 619 -10.37 -7.24 17.77
N ILE A 620 -10.97 -6.67 18.82
CA ILE A 620 -10.34 -5.59 19.61
C ILE A 620 -9.20 -6.15 20.47
N GLY A 621 -9.39 -7.34 21.07
CA GLY A 621 -8.32 -8.16 21.62
C GLY A 621 -7.56 -7.61 22.85
N THR A 622 -8.11 -6.61 23.55
CA THR A 622 -7.48 -6.07 24.77
C THR A 622 -7.83 -6.89 26.03
N GLU A 623 -7.03 -6.80 27.08
CA GLU A 623 -7.28 -7.49 28.37
C GLU A 623 -8.69 -7.27 28.93
N ALA A 624 -9.26 -6.08 28.72
CA ALA A 624 -10.61 -5.73 29.19
C ALA A 624 -11.74 -6.56 28.55
N THR A 625 -11.49 -7.23 27.41
CA THR A 625 -12.51 -8.04 26.72
C THR A 625 -12.58 -9.49 27.20
N ILE A 626 -11.55 -9.97 27.90
CA ILE A 626 -11.37 -11.39 28.24
C ILE A 626 -12.48 -11.91 29.17
N GLU A 627 -12.70 -11.26 30.31
CA GLU A 627 -13.72 -11.67 31.28
C GLU A 627 -15.16 -11.66 30.70
N PRO A 628 -15.59 -10.62 29.96
CA PRO A 628 -16.86 -10.65 29.24
C PRO A 628 -17.00 -11.81 28.23
N LEU A 629 -15.93 -12.14 27.51
CA LEU A 629 -15.91 -13.26 26.56
C LEU A 629 -15.97 -14.61 27.28
N ILE A 630 -15.23 -14.78 28.38
CA ILE A 630 -15.30 -15.97 29.25
C ILE A 630 -16.74 -16.19 29.73
N LYS A 631 -17.44 -15.14 30.17
CA LYS A 631 -18.83 -15.24 30.58
C LYS A 631 -19.76 -15.66 29.42
N SER A 632 -19.42 -15.27 28.19
CA SER A 632 -20.21 -15.61 27.00
C SER A 632 -20.06 -17.08 26.57
N LEU A 633 -19.07 -17.80 27.10
CA LEU A 633 -18.98 -19.27 26.97
C LEU A 633 -20.13 -19.99 27.70
N ASP A 634 -20.85 -19.32 28.61
CA ASP A 634 -22.04 -19.88 29.28
C ASP A 634 -23.36 -19.35 28.67
N ASP A 635 -23.36 -18.75 27.47
CA ASP A 635 -24.58 -18.23 26.80
C ASP A 635 -25.57 -19.36 26.45
N GLN A 636 -26.87 -19.03 26.43
CA GLN A 636 -27.93 -19.98 26.11
C GLN A 636 -27.89 -20.45 24.65
N ASP A 637 -27.42 -19.61 23.74
CA ASP A 637 -27.33 -19.89 22.31
C ASP A 637 -25.94 -20.45 21.96
N SER A 638 -25.89 -21.62 21.30
CA SER A 638 -24.63 -22.29 20.96
C SER A 638 -23.77 -21.46 20.00
N SER A 639 -24.37 -20.66 19.12
CA SER A 639 -23.63 -19.83 18.17
C SER A 639 -22.96 -18.61 18.83
N VAL A 640 -23.44 -18.20 20.01
CA VAL A 640 -22.77 -17.19 20.85
C VAL A 640 -21.60 -17.82 21.58
N ARG A 641 -21.78 -19.01 22.16
CA ARG A 641 -20.70 -19.76 22.83
C ARG A 641 -19.56 -20.09 21.88
N GLU A 642 -19.88 -20.52 20.66
CA GLU A 642 -18.90 -20.80 19.60
C GLU A 642 -18.04 -19.56 19.29
N ARG A 643 -18.67 -18.41 19.04
CA ARG A 643 -17.96 -17.15 18.75
C ARG A 643 -17.14 -16.64 19.93
N ALA A 644 -17.60 -16.86 21.16
CA ALA A 644 -16.83 -16.51 22.35
C ALA A 644 -15.58 -17.38 22.46
N ALA A 645 -15.67 -18.68 22.15
CA ALA A 645 -14.51 -19.56 22.12
C ALA A 645 -13.51 -19.17 21.03
N GLU A 646 -13.99 -18.88 19.82
CA GLU A 646 -13.17 -18.37 18.71
C GLU A 646 -12.44 -17.08 19.09
N ALA A 647 -13.17 -16.08 19.62
CA ALA A 647 -12.59 -14.82 20.06
C ALA A 647 -11.51 -14.97 21.13
N LEU A 648 -11.67 -15.90 22.09
CA LEU A 648 -10.67 -16.17 23.11
C LEU A 648 -9.42 -16.87 22.57
N GLY A 649 -9.59 -17.74 21.56
CA GLY A 649 -8.50 -18.36 20.81
C GLY A 649 -7.66 -17.32 20.07
N GLU A 650 -8.32 -16.44 19.31
CA GLU A 650 -7.69 -15.34 18.58
C GLU A 650 -6.91 -14.38 19.49
N ILE A 651 -7.41 -14.13 20.72
CA ILE A 651 -6.71 -13.32 21.72
C ILE A 651 -5.45 -14.03 22.27
N GLY A 652 -5.45 -15.36 22.33
CA GLY A 652 -4.28 -16.13 22.75
C GLY A 652 -3.93 -16.03 24.23
N THR A 653 -4.89 -15.74 25.11
CA THR A 653 -4.63 -15.51 26.55
C THR A 653 -4.71 -16.78 27.40
N GLU A 654 -3.73 -16.99 28.27
CA GLU A 654 -3.71 -18.14 29.19
C GLU A 654 -4.88 -18.13 30.20
N VAL A 655 -5.43 -16.95 30.52
CA VAL A 655 -6.57 -16.80 31.43
C VAL A 655 -7.81 -17.53 30.90
N ALA A 656 -7.91 -17.70 29.58
CA ALA A 656 -9.04 -18.37 28.94
C ALA A 656 -8.95 -19.91 28.97
N ILE A 657 -7.78 -20.49 29.31
CA ILE A 657 -7.54 -21.94 29.21
C ILE A 657 -8.53 -22.73 30.06
N ASP A 658 -8.63 -22.45 31.37
CA ASP A 658 -9.51 -23.20 32.26
C ASP A 658 -11.01 -23.08 31.87
N PRO A 659 -11.54 -21.89 31.55
CA PRO A 659 -12.88 -21.74 30.98
C PRO A 659 -13.11 -22.50 29.67
N LEU A 660 -12.14 -22.50 28.76
CA LEU A 660 -12.21 -23.23 27.50
C LEU A 660 -12.18 -24.75 27.75
N ILE A 661 -11.31 -25.24 28.63
CA ILE A 661 -11.28 -26.66 29.02
C ILE A 661 -12.62 -27.12 29.59
N LYS A 662 -13.27 -26.31 30.43
CA LYS A 662 -14.64 -26.58 30.92
C LYS A 662 -15.64 -26.70 29.76
N SER A 663 -15.47 -25.88 28.71
CA SER A 663 -16.34 -25.85 27.54
C SER A 663 -16.11 -27.01 26.57
N LEU A 664 -15.10 -27.87 26.79
CA LEU A 664 -14.96 -29.15 26.07
C LEU A 664 -16.07 -30.15 26.41
N ASP A 665 -16.84 -29.93 27.48
CA ASP A 665 -18.02 -30.74 27.83
C ASP A 665 -19.33 -30.08 27.34
N ASP A 666 -19.28 -29.11 26.40
CA ASP A 666 -20.47 -28.45 25.85
C ASP A 666 -21.42 -29.45 25.15
N PRO A 667 -22.76 -29.32 25.27
CA PRO A 667 -23.69 -30.21 24.59
C PRO A 667 -23.61 -30.18 23.06
N GLU A 668 -23.17 -29.06 22.45
CA GLU A 668 -23.13 -28.90 21.00
C GLU A 668 -21.73 -29.22 20.44
N SER A 669 -21.64 -30.12 19.46
CA SER A 669 -20.35 -30.60 18.95
C SER A 669 -19.58 -29.52 18.19
N PHE A 670 -20.27 -28.59 17.52
CA PHE A 670 -19.63 -27.43 16.89
C PHE A 670 -18.92 -26.53 17.91
N VAL A 671 -19.52 -26.31 19.08
CA VAL A 671 -18.89 -25.54 20.16
C VAL A 671 -17.66 -26.27 20.68
N ARG A 672 -17.77 -27.57 20.98
CA ARG A 672 -16.62 -28.39 21.42
C ARG A 672 -15.47 -28.36 20.41
N GLY A 673 -15.77 -28.49 19.12
CA GLY A 673 -14.77 -28.43 18.05
C GLY A 673 -14.09 -27.06 17.97
N ARG A 674 -14.84 -25.96 18.12
CA ARG A 674 -14.27 -24.61 18.15
C ARG A 674 -13.39 -24.36 19.38
N VAL A 675 -13.81 -24.84 20.54
CA VAL A 675 -13.02 -24.78 21.79
C VAL A 675 -11.69 -25.52 21.63
N VAL A 676 -11.70 -26.67 20.95
CA VAL A 676 -10.49 -27.42 20.62
C VAL A 676 -9.54 -26.59 19.75
N SER A 677 -10.05 -25.93 18.70
CA SER A 677 -9.23 -25.02 17.87
C SER A 677 -8.69 -23.84 18.67
N ALA A 678 -9.50 -23.20 19.51
CA ALA A 678 -9.08 -22.08 20.34
C ALA A 678 -7.96 -22.47 21.33
N LEU A 679 -8.05 -23.64 21.95
CA LEU A 679 -6.99 -24.17 22.82
C LEU A 679 -5.68 -24.45 22.06
N ALA A 680 -5.78 -24.86 20.80
CA ALA A 680 -4.63 -25.08 19.92
C ALA A 680 -3.95 -23.76 19.54
N GLU A 681 -4.73 -22.73 19.21
CA GLU A 681 -4.25 -21.38 18.90
C GLU A 681 -3.52 -20.74 20.08
N ILE A 682 -4.00 -20.95 21.31
CA ILE A 682 -3.32 -20.49 22.53
C ILE A 682 -2.00 -21.27 22.75
N GLY A 683 -1.95 -22.55 22.41
CA GLY A 683 -0.68 -23.31 22.30
C GLY A 683 0.03 -23.66 23.61
N THR A 684 -0.68 -23.80 24.73
CA THR A 684 -0.05 -24.14 26.03
C THR A 684 -0.03 -25.64 26.34
N GLU A 685 0.97 -26.08 27.11
CA GLU A 685 1.10 -27.48 27.55
C GLU A 685 -0.10 -27.96 28.39
N VAL A 686 -0.74 -27.06 29.11
CA VAL A 686 -1.91 -27.36 29.97
C VAL A 686 -3.08 -27.90 29.15
N ALA A 687 -3.20 -27.49 27.89
CA ALA A 687 -4.27 -27.92 27.00
C ALA A 687 -4.05 -29.34 26.40
N ILE A 688 -2.84 -29.89 26.46
CA ILE A 688 -2.49 -31.14 25.77
C ILE A 688 -3.33 -32.33 26.26
N GLU A 689 -3.41 -32.56 27.56
CA GLU A 689 -4.19 -33.66 28.13
C GLU A 689 -5.71 -33.54 27.84
N PRO A 690 -6.34 -32.37 28.01
CA PRO A 690 -7.71 -32.13 27.54
C PRO A 690 -7.91 -32.43 26.05
N LEU A 691 -7.00 -32.00 25.17
CA LEU A 691 -7.06 -32.25 23.74
C LEU A 691 -6.92 -33.76 23.41
N ILE A 692 -6.05 -34.48 24.12
CA ILE A 692 -5.93 -35.95 24.01
C ILE A 692 -7.24 -36.64 24.41
N LYS A 693 -7.96 -36.14 25.43
CA LYS A 693 -9.28 -36.65 25.79
C LYS A 693 -10.28 -36.46 24.63
N SER A 694 -10.26 -35.30 23.96
CA SER A 694 -11.14 -34.96 22.82
C SER A 694 -10.92 -35.82 21.58
N LEU A 695 -9.80 -36.54 21.45
CA LEU A 695 -9.62 -37.57 20.41
C LEU A 695 -10.63 -38.72 20.49
N ASN A 696 -11.32 -38.86 21.64
CA ASN A 696 -12.35 -39.87 21.88
C ASN A 696 -13.75 -39.26 22.01
N ASP A 697 -13.97 -38.02 21.56
CA ASP A 697 -15.29 -37.40 21.53
C ASP A 697 -16.30 -38.25 20.73
N GLU A 698 -17.58 -38.18 21.10
CA GLU A 698 -18.65 -38.89 20.40
C GLU A 698 -18.79 -38.42 18.94
N ASP A 699 -18.58 -37.13 18.69
CA ASP A 699 -18.69 -36.50 17.39
C ASP A 699 -17.36 -36.57 16.64
N TYR A 700 -17.41 -36.99 15.38
CA TYR A 700 -16.20 -37.15 14.58
C TYR A 700 -15.54 -35.82 14.21
N PHE A 701 -16.29 -34.73 14.11
CA PHE A 701 -15.77 -33.39 13.85
C PHE A 701 -14.82 -32.96 14.97
N VAL A 702 -15.24 -33.13 16.23
CA VAL A 702 -14.41 -32.80 17.41
C VAL A 702 -13.14 -33.65 17.44
N ARG A 703 -13.25 -34.94 17.08
CA ARG A 703 -12.06 -35.82 16.97
C ARG A 703 -11.09 -35.33 15.89
N ILE A 704 -11.58 -34.87 14.74
CA ILE A 704 -10.76 -34.28 13.67
C ILE A 704 -10.04 -33.05 14.20
N SER A 705 -10.79 -32.08 14.77
CA SER A 705 -10.22 -30.86 15.32
C SER A 705 -9.15 -31.14 16.36
N ALA A 706 -9.36 -32.13 17.25
CA ALA A 706 -8.39 -32.49 18.28
C ALA A 706 -7.13 -33.14 17.69
N THR A 707 -7.29 -33.92 16.62
CA THR A 707 -6.18 -34.54 15.89
C THR A 707 -5.34 -33.48 15.18
N GLU A 708 -5.99 -32.51 14.53
CA GLU A 708 -5.37 -31.34 13.91
C GLU A 708 -4.61 -30.50 14.94
N ALA A 709 -5.29 -30.10 16.01
CA ALA A 709 -4.74 -29.29 17.11
C ALA A 709 -3.46 -29.90 17.70
N LEU A 710 -3.49 -31.20 18.04
CA LEU A 710 -2.31 -31.88 18.60
C LEU A 710 -1.16 -32.00 17.59
N GLY A 711 -1.47 -32.14 16.30
CA GLY A 711 -0.48 -32.12 15.22
C GLY A 711 0.17 -30.75 15.03
N GLU A 712 -0.56 -29.68 15.28
CA GLU A 712 -0.08 -28.29 15.20
C GLU A 712 0.75 -27.91 16.43
N ILE A 713 0.34 -28.32 17.63
CA ILE A 713 1.13 -28.14 18.86
C ILE A 713 2.46 -28.89 18.78
N GLY A 714 2.47 -30.08 18.14
CA GLY A 714 3.72 -30.78 17.83
C GLY A 714 4.39 -31.51 19.00
N THR A 715 3.67 -31.76 20.09
CA THR A 715 4.21 -32.35 21.33
C THR A 715 4.43 -33.87 21.23
N GLU A 716 5.52 -34.37 21.83
CA GLU A 716 5.81 -35.81 21.87
C GLU A 716 4.73 -36.62 22.62
N VAL A 717 4.08 -36.02 23.60
CA VAL A 717 3.03 -36.65 24.41
C VAL A 717 1.82 -37.06 23.54
N ALA A 718 1.59 -36.35 22.42
CA ALA A 718 0.49 -36.62 21.50
C ALA A 718 0.76 -37.75 20.51
N ILE A 719 2.01 -38.21 20.34
CA ILE A 719 2.40 -39.18 19.32
C ILE A 719 1.61 -40.49 19.46
N ASP A 720 1.61 -41.09 20.65
CA ASP A 720 0.91 -42.35 20.91
C ASP A 720 -0.63 -42.23 20.74
N PRO A 721 -1.29 -41.19 21.28
CA PRO A 721 -2.69 -40.90 20.99
C PRO A 721 -3.00 -40.73 19.49
N LEU A 722 -2.16 -40.03 18.74
CA LEU A 722 -2.32 -39.83 17.29
C LEU A 722 -2.13 -41.15 16.51
N ILE A 723 -1.17 -41.98 16.91
CA ILE A 723 -0.99 -43.34 16.36
C ILE A 723 -2.24 -44.21 16.58
N LYS A 724 -2.91 -44.08 17.74
CA LYS A 724 -4.19 -44.76 17.97
C LYS A 724 -5.29 -44.24 17.04
N SER A 725 -5.28 -42.94 16.74
CA SER A 725 -6.25 -42.29 15.85
C SER A 725 -6.15 -42.74 14.39
N LEU A 726 -5.01 -43.31 13.95
CA LEU A 726 -4.89 -44.03 12.67
C LEU A 726 -5.79 -45.28 12.56
N LYS A 727 -6.45 -45.69 13.64
CA LYS A 727 -7.42 -46.80 13.64
C LYS A 727 -8.85 -46.34 13.90
N ASN A 728 -9.12 -45.04 13.81
CA ASN A 728 -10.45 -44.49 14.04
C ASN A 728 -11.47 -45.06 13.01
N PRO A 729 -12.73 -45.33 13.41
CA PRO A 729 -13.76 -45.78 12.47
C PRO A 729 -13.95 -44.82 11.29
N GLU A 730 -13.85 -43.51 11.52
CA GLU A 730 -14.02 -42.49 10.50
C GLU A 730 -12.73 -42.26 9.71
N SER A 731 -12.82 -42.35 8.39
CA SER A 731 -11.66 -42.21 7.50
C SER A 731 -11.06 -40.81 7.55
N SER A 732 -11.88 -39.76 7.69
CA SER A 732 -11.40 -38.38 7.84
C SER A 732 -10.49 -38.21 9.06
N VAL A 733 -10.83 -38.81 10.20
CA VAL A 733 -9.97 -38.77 11.41
C VAL A 733 -8.64 -39.50 11.15
N ARG A 734 -8.66 -40.61 10.40
CA ARG A 734 -7.44 -41.35 10.06
C ARG A 734 -6.53 -40.56 9.11
N ILE A 735 -7.09 -39.82 8.15
CA ILE A 735 -6.35 -38.89 7.26
C ILE A 735 -5.66 -37.83 8.13
N THR A 736 -6.44 -37.11 8.94
CA THR A 736 -5.92 -36.05 9.80
C THR A 736 -4.83 -36.57 10.75
N ALA A 737 -4.98 -37.78 11.28
CA ALA A 737 -3.97 -38.40 12.16
C ALA A 737 -2.66 -38.69 11.42
N ALA A 738 -2.73 -39.14 10.17
CA ALA A 738 -1.55 -39.35 9.33
C ALA A 738 -0.85 -38.02 9.04
N ASP A 739 -1.60 -36.98 8.66
CA ASP A 739 -1.06 -35.65 8.40
C ASP A 739 -0.43 -35.03 9.65
N ALA A 740 -1.09 -35.15 10.81
CA ALA A 740 -0.59 -34.66 12.11
C ALA A 740 0.74 -35.33 12.49
N LEU A 741 0.85 -36.65 12.38
CA LEU A 741 2.10 -37.39 12.62
C LEU A 741 3.20 -36.99 11.63
N GLY A 742 2.84 -36.73 10.37
CA GLY A 742 3.74 -36.19 9.35
C GLY A 742 4.23 -34.78 9.66
N LYS A 743 3.37 -33.91 10.21
CA LYS A 743 3.74 -32.56 10.68
C LYS A 743 4.73 -32.63 11.85
N ILE A 744 4.47 -33.50 12.84
CA ILE A 744 5.35 -33.75 14.00
C ILE A 744 6.73 -34.24 13.53
N GLY A 745 6.77 -35.15 12.55
CA GLY A 745 8.03 -35.57 11.94
C GLY A 745 8.80 -36.64 12.74
N THR A 746 8.13 -37.39 13.62
CA THR A 746 8.78 -38.37 14.51
C THR A 746 9.02 -39.73 13.83
N GLU A 747 10.19 -40.34 14.07
CA GLU A 747 10.50 -41.69 13.57
C GLU A 747 9.59 -42.77 14.16
N VAL A 748 9.05 -42.56 15.37
CA VAL A 748 8.14 -43.49 16.04
C VAL A 748 6.87 -43.74 15.22
N ALA A 749 6.46 -42.77 14.39
CA ALA A 749 5.28 -42.86 13.53
C ALA A 749 5.52 -43.64 12.24
N ILE A 750 6.77 -43.95 11.86
CA ILE A 750 7.09 -44.58 10.56
C ILE A 750 6.40 -45.94 10.40
N ASP A 751 6.55 -46.84 11.37
CA ASP A 751 5.97 -48.18 11.27
C ASP A 751 4.43 -48.17 11.28
N PRO A 752 3.76 -47.40 12.18
CA PRO A 752 2.31 -47.18 12.11
C PRO A 752 1.82 -46.64 10.77
N LEU A 753 2.50 -45.62 10.21
CA LEU A 753 2.13 -45.01 8.94
C LEU A 753 2.36 -45.98 7.76
N ARG A 754 3.46 -46.74 7.75
CA ARG A 754 3.70 -47.78 6.73
C ARG A 754 2.63 -48.85 6.75
N LYS A 755 2.19 -49.24 7.95
CA LYS A 755 1.05 -50.15 8.08
C LYS A 755 -0.22 -49.53 7.51
N CYS A 756 -0.49 -48.26 7.81
CA CYS A 756 -1.64 -47.51 7.27
C CYS A 756 -1.63 -47.45 5.73
N VAL A 757 -0.47 -47.22 5.10
CA VAL A 757 -0.30 -47.22 3.64
C VAL A 757 -0.66 -48.58 3.01
N ASN A 758 -0.42 -49.69 3.69
CA ASN A 758 -0.66 -51.03 3.14
C ASN A 758 -2.06 -51.56 3.44
N ASP A 759 -2.56 -51.28 4.65
CA ASP A 759 -3.69 -52.02 5.23
C ASP A 759 -4.99 -51.19 5.29
N ASP A 760 -4.94 -49.85 5.16
CA ASP A 760 -6.16 -49.03 5.29
C ASP A 760 -7.12 -49.26 4.10
N PRO A 761 -8.44 -49.46 4.35
CA PRO A 761 -9.41 -49.66 3.27
C PRO A 761 -9.54 -48.44 2.35
N GLU A 762 -9.38 -47.22 2.88
CA GLU A 762 -9.60 -45.99 2.13
C GLU A 762 -8.36 -45.51 1.40
N SER A 763 -8.50 -45.24 0.11
CA SER A 763 -7.36 -44.82 -0.73
C SER A 763 -6.78 -43.46 -0.32
N SER A 764 -7.63 -42.53 0.12
CA SER A 764 -7.21 -41.21 0.60
C SER A 764 -6.35 -41.29 1.85
N VAL A 765 -6.71 -42.18 2.80
CA VAL A 765 -5.92 -42.43 4.01
C VAL A 765 -4.54 -42.98 3.65
N ARG A 766 -4.47 -43.96 2.73
CA ARG A 766 -3.19 -44.49 2.25
C ARG A 766 -2.30 -43.42 1.61
N THR A 767 -2.89 -42.51 0.84
CA THR A 767 -2.15 -41.39 0.21
C THR A 767 -1.59 -40.43 1.26
N SER A 768 -2.41 -39.96 2.20
CA SER A 768 -1.96 -39.05 3.26
C SER A 768 -0.86 -39.70 4.13
N ALA A 769 -1.01 -40.98 4.49
CA ALA A 769 0.03 -41.71 5.21
C ALA A 769 1.35 -41.83 4.43
N ALA A 770 1.30 -42.00 3.11
CA ALA A 770 2.49 -42.02 2.27
C ALA A 770 3.16 -40.64 2.17
N GLU A 771 2.38 -39.55 2.10
CA GLU A 771 2.90 -38.19 2.14
C GLU A 771 3.53 -37.85 3.49
N ALA A 772 2.90 -38.26 4.59
CA ALA A 772 3.44 -38.11 5.94
C ALA A 772 4.80 -38.84 6.09
N LEU A 773 4.91 -40.08 5.60
CA LEU A 773 6.18 -40.82 5.58
C LEU A 773 7.26 -40.08 4.78
N LYS A 774 6.91 -39.55 3.60
CA LYS A 774 7.85 -38.78 2.78
C LYS A 774 8.34 -37.53 3.53
N LYS A 775 7.49 -36.84 4.28
CA LYS A 775 7.87 -35.69 5.11
C LYS A 775 8.83 -36.08 6.23
N ILE A 776 8.56 -37.20 6.92
CA ILE A 776 9.41 -37.72 8.01
C ILE A 776 10.78 -38.17 7.46
N GLU A 777 10.80 -38.96 6.38
CA GLU A 777 12.02 -39.48 5.77
C GLU A 777 12.89 -38.37 5.15
N TYR A 778 12.30 -37.27 4.68
CA TYR A 778 13.07 -36.11 4.20
C TYR A 778 13.77 -35.38 5.35
N ARG A 779 13.10 -35.22 6.51
CA ARG A 779 13.68 -34.54 7.69
C ARG A 779 14.77 -35.33 8.40
N SER A 780 14.81 -36.66 8.26
CA SER A 780 15.86 -37.49 8.86
C SER A 780 17.16 -37.56 8.03
N HIS A 781 17.19 -36.92 6.85
CA HIS A 781 18.37 -36.85 5.96
C HIS A 781 19.02 -35.45 5.89
N ASP A 782 18.47 -34.44 6.56
CA ASP A 782 19.08 -33.14 6.86
C ASP A 782 19.70 -33.15 8.27
#